data_AF-A0A7D7Q1D1-F1
#
_entry.id   AF-A0A7D7Q1D1-F1
#
_cell.length_a   1.000
_cell.length_b   1.000
_cell.length_c   1.000
_cell.angle_alpha   90.00
_cell.angle_beta   90.00
_cell.angle_gamma   90.00
#
_symmetry.space_group_name_H-M   'P 1'
#
loop_
_entity.id
_entity.type
_entity.pdbx_description
1 polymer ?
#
loop_
_entity_poly.entity_id
_entity_poly.type
_entity_poly.pdbx_seq_one_letter_code
_entity_poly.pdbx_strand_id
1 'polypeptide(L)'
;MPNPPSPTTRGEKPVAWLWIQMILDSVAWIVALWVAVLLRFEMNTELVSVGGVVVACVVAVVLQLLVGFSFALYKGRYSFGSFEEAKLLVVVTVIVTALLEGVLLVFGVTLWVPRSLGFIAFPFACLLMAAFRYLKRMYQESTAKPGDEAQHVVIFGAGALGTFLVHRMMQDPASGFLPVALLDDDPAKKHLRISSVPVMGTLHDAASVLEHTRAGVLIVALADADPRAMQRVSEAVEGTGTRVMTVPPLSEMLAGGNQGMDLRDISMEDLIGRRPVDIHVDAIAGYVTGKRVLVTGAGGSIGSELCRQLVGFEPSELIMVDRDETGLQTTQISITGRGLLDGKDTVLCDIRDGEALTRVFQERRPQVVFHAAALKHVSLLEQYPDEAWKTNVMGSLHVLEAAASVDVDVFVNVSTDKAANPTTALGHSKRVAEKLTAWMGEQTGRRYASVRFGNVFGSRGSMLPLFAEQIRQGGPITVTHPDATRYFMTIPEACQLVIQAGAIARGGEVLILDMGEPVRIMDIAQRLRAMSGREDIAIEITGLRHGEKLHEDLIGTGETDERPFHPKISHAKAERLDPANLDRHVWKVRGGMMFTGSIPQVVVSTQPRITSFSVPRAARCVSSREDGHESEHPSVDTPRGANGGTAGAFPASTEAAGDHVDDGAGRVPQPPADRHTAGSGDRDDEGGAGMSAVLAGVLTPALEVPTLTAPASSTSGLGALSPGAAVLPRAAQLPSMADPGTVTGGDALSMLLGLAPWTLLLAFVLSAVLPFAVKPWLTRWGIIDIPSDRSSHSKPVLRGMGLAVAISLVLTYGTCLLTGLIPVDRSVAAVVLAMTLASAALGWAEDYRGVSIGMRLGAQALVGAVGTAALIVALGVPAWWWPVGVIATVAYINIANFMDGINGISGLHGGAVGLLYAWAGAANGMPWMVCAGLALAGAFLGFLPWNLGRGTVFLGDVGSYVLGGSIAAIAIGAFLSGVYVEYLLPPLLVYLADTAVTLVLRIRRGEVWYKPHRQHVYQRLTDVGLSHVQSALVVTAATVLVSLISLYGLRANGTGSALAGLAVVLVIVVYLASPELLSRLERVRGGATS
;
A
#
# COMPACT_ATOMS: atom_id res chain seq x y z
N MET A 1 2.72 1.37 43.69
CA MET A 1 1.56 1.21 42.79
C MET A 1 1.04 -0.21 42.91
N PRO A 2 -0.27 -0.48 42.74
CA PRO A 2 -0.75 -1.85 42.59
C PRO A 2 -0.24 -2.45 41.28
N ASN A 3 -0.06 -3.77 41.23
CA ASN A 3 0.34 -4.47 40.01
C ASN A 3 -0.74 -4.34 38.92
N PRO A 4 -0.38 -4.27 37.63
CA PRO A 4 -1.36 -4.34 36.55
C PRO A 4 -2.12 -5.69 36.62
N PRO A 5 -3.41 -5.71 36.27
CA PRO A 5 -4.19 -6.95 36.26
C PRO A 5 -3.60 -7.93 35.24
N SER A 6 -3.56 -9.21 35.60
CA SER A 6 -3.13 -10.27 34.68
C SER A 6 -4.04 -10.31 33.44
N PRO A 7 -3.48 -10.58 32.24
CA PRO A 7 -4.28 -10.64 31.02
C PRO A 7 -5.34 -11.73 31.15
N THR A 8 -6.60 -11.34 31.06
CA THR A 8 -7.73 -12.28 31.20
C THR A 8 -7.73 -13.26 30.04
N THR A 9 -8.09 -14.52 30.34
CA THR A 9 -7.99 -15.66 29.42
C THR A 9 -9.05 -15.60 28.30
N ARG A 10 -8.86 -14.72 27.32
CA ARG A 10 -9.63 -14.65 26.07
C ARG A 10 -9.33 -15.86 25.17
N GLY A 11 -9.84 -17.03 25.54
CA GLY A 11 -9.60 -18.30 24.84
C GLY A 11 -10.86 -19.12 24.49
N GLU A 12 -11.96 -18.96 25.22
CA GLU A 12 -13.17 -19.75 24.97
C GLU A 12 -13.99 -19.21 23.80
N LYS A 13 -13.87 -19.86 22.63
CA LYS A 13 -14.84 -19.69 21.53
C LYS A 13 -16.22 -20.10 22.05
N PRO A 14 -17.26 -19.24 22.03
CA PRO A 14 -18.54 -19.55 22.65
C PRO A 14 -19.19 -20.76 21.96
N VAL A 15 -19.34 -21.85 22.72
CA VAL A 15 -19.80 -23.17 22.25
C VAL A 15 -21.13 -23.08 21.48
N ALA A 16 -22.00 -22.14 21.87
CA ALA A 16 -23.25 -21.81 21.18
C ALA A 16 -23.11 -21.65 19.65
N TRP A 17 -21.99 -21.10 19.15
CA TRP A 17 -21.83 -20.90 17.70
C TRP A 17 -21.62 -22.21 16.92
N LEU A 18 -21.06 -23.26 17.53
CA LEU A 18 -20.91 -24.56 16.86
C LEU A 18 -22.29 -25.21 16.66
N TRP A 19 -23.18 -25.09 17.65
CA TRP A 19 -24.59 -25.51 17.53
C TRP A 19 -25.34 -24.72 16.44
N ILE A 20 -25.11 -23.41 16.33
CA ILE A 20 -25.69 -22.58 15.26
C ILE A 20 -25.25 -23.08 13.87
N GLN A 21 -23.98 -23.46 13.67
CA GLN A 21 -23.54 -24.06 12.39
C GLN A 21 -24.23 -25.40 12.10
N MET A 22 -24.38 -26.28 13.09
CA MET A 22 -25.08 -27.56 12.92
C MET A 22 -26.55 -27.37 12.51
N ILE A 23 -27.23 -26.39 13.10
CA ILE A 23 -28.61 -26.04 12.75
C ILE A 23 -28.68 -25.47 11.33
N LEU A 24 -27.81 -24.53 10.98
CA LEU A 24 -27.79 -23.91 9.64
C LEU A 24 -27.46 -24.91 8.53
N ASP A 25 -26.53 -25.86 8.76
CA ASP A 25 -26.22 -26.93 7.81
C ASP A 25 -27.38 -27.92 7.67
N SER A 26 -28.13 -28.17 8.75
CA SER A 26 -29.34 -29.01 8.71
C SER A 26 -30.47 -28.33 7.92
N VAL A 27 -30.68 -27.02 8.14
CA VAL A 27 -31.64 -26.21 7.38
C VAL A 27 -31.27 -26.12 5.90
N ALA A 28 -29.98 -25.99 5.58
CA ALA A 28 -29.49 -25.98 4.20
C ALA A 28 -29.90 -27.25 3.43
N TRP A 29 -29.75 -28.43 4.04
CA TRP A 29 -30.19 -29.70 3.45
C TRP A 29 -31.69 -29.80 3.27
N ILE A 30 -32.48 -29.36 4.26
CA ILE A 30 -33.95 -29.36 4.17
C ILE A 30 -34.41 -28.48 3.01
N VAL A 31 -33.92 -27.23 2.92
CA VAL A 31 -34.26 -26.30 1.85
C VAL A 31 -33.80 -26.82 0.49
N ALA A 32 -32.59 -27.36 0.39
CA ALA A 32 -32.03 -27.91 -0.83
C ALA A 32 -32.85 -29.09 -1.38
N LEU A 33 -33.32 -29.99 -0.51
CA LEU A 33 -34.16 -31.12 -0.92
C LEU A 33 -35.54 -30.66 -1.40
N TRP A 34 -36.18 -29.70 -0.71
CA TRP A 34 -37.44 -29.13 -1.18
C TRP A 34 -37.32 -28.42 -2.54
N VAL A 35 -36.26 -27.62 -2.74
CA VAL A 35 -35.96 -27.01 -4.05
C VAL A 35 -35.73 -28.06 -5.12
N ALA A 36 -34.97 -29.12 -4.82
CA ALA A 36 -34.67 -30.19 -5.75
C ALA A 36 -35.90 -31.04 -6.13
N VAL A 37 -36.84 -31.26 -5.20
CA VAL A 37 -38.14 -31.89 -5.47
C VAL A 37 -38.96 -31.02 -6.43
N LEU A 38 -39.11 -29.73 -6.12
CA LEU A 38 -39.91 -28.79 -6.91
C LEU A 38 -39.37 -28.66 -8.34
N LEU A 39 -38.05 -28.54 -8.51
CA LEU A 39 -37.41 -28.55 -9.82
C LEU A 39 -37.59 -29.88 -10.55
N ARG A 40 -37.49 -31.03 -9.85
CA ARG A 40 -37.61 -32.35 -10.48
C ARG A 40 -39.02 -32.68 -10.98
N PHE A 41 -40.05 -32.08 -10.40
CA PHE A 41 -41.46 -32.24 -10.80
C PHE A 41 -42.00 -31.02 -11.58
N GLU A 42 -41.14 -30.14 -12.10
CA GLU A 42 -41.55 -28.96 -12.90
C GLU A 42 -42.57 -28.08 -12.17
N MET A 43 -42.39 -27.95 -10.84
CA MET A 43 -43.27 -27.26 -9.89
C MET A 43 -44.67 -27.88 -9.68
N ASN A 44 -44.97 -29.06 -10.26
CA ASN A 44 -46.21 -29.78 -9.99
C ASN A 44 -46.18 -30.42 -8.59
N THR A 45 -46.85 -29.77 -7.63
CA THR A 45 -46.93 -30.19 -6.23
C THR A 45 -47.82 -31.40 -5.98
N GLU A 46 -48.73 -31.76 -6.89
CA GLU A 46 -49.61 -32.93 -6.74
C GLU A 46 -48.85 -34.26 -6.86
N LEU A 47 -47.68 -34.24 -7.52
CA LEU A 47 -46.79 -35.39 -7.68
C LEU A 47 -45.83 -35.60 -6.49
N VAL A 48 -45.89 -34.76 -5.46
CA VAL A 48 -44.90 -34.72 -4.37
C VAL A 48 -45.33 -35.54 -3.15
N SER A 49 -44.64 -36.66 -2.90
CA SER A 49 -44.74 -37.41 -1.65
C SER A 49 -44.13 -36.63 -0.47
N VAL A 50 -44.92 -35.77 0.18
CA VAL A 50 -44.49 -34.98 1.34
C VAL A 50 -43.85 -35.86 2.42
N GLY A 51 -44.44 -37.04 2.71
CA GLY A 51 -43.88 -37.99 3.67
C GLY A 51 -42.52 -38.55 3.26
N GLY A 52 -42.35 -38.92 1.99
CA GLY A 52 -41.07 -39.40 1.46
C GLY A 52 -39.99 -38.33 1.47
N VAL A 53 -40.33 -37.09 1.15
CA VAL A 53 -39.41 -35.94 1.19
C VAL A 53 -39.00 -35.61 2.62
N VAL A 54 -39.92 -35.68 3.59
CA VAL A 54 -39.59 -35.52 5.02
C VAL A 54 -38.62 -36.62 5.48
N VAL A 55 -38.82 -37.88 5.08
CA VAL A 55 -37.86 -38.96 5.38
C VAL A 55 -36.49 -38.70 4.75
N ALA A 56 -36.43 -38.26 3.49
CA ALA A 56 -35.18 -37.89 2.83
C ALA A 56 -34.45 -36.74 3.55
N CYS A 57 -35.18 -35.71 4.00
CA CYS A 57 -34.66 -34.61 4.81
C CYS A 57 -34.08 -35.10 6.16
N VAL A 58 -34.79 -35.97 6.88
CA VAL A 58 -34.30 -36.53 8.15
C VAL A 58 -33.01 -37.35 7.93
N VAL A 59 -32.97 -38.19 6.88
CA VAL A 59 -31.77 -38.96 6.53
C VAL A 59 -30.59 -38.02 6.18
N ALA A 60 -30.82 -36.99 5.35
CA ALA A 60 -29.79 -36.04 4.97
C ALA A 60 -29.22 -35.26 6.17
N VAL A 61 -30.07 -34.82 7.09
CA VAL A 61 -29.65 -34.13 8.33
C VAL A 61 -28.84 -35.06 9.23
N VAL A 62 -29.29 -36.30 9.46
CA VAL A 62 -28.55 -37.28 10.28
C VAL A 62 -27.18 -37.59 9.66
N LEU A 63 -27.11 -37.78 8.33
CA LEU A 63 -25.85 -37.98 7.61
C LEU A 63 -24.93 -36.75 7.71
N GLN A 64 -25.45 -35.53 7.52
CA GLN A 64 -24.68 -34.28 7.63
C GLN A 64 -24.06 -34.12 9.02
N LEU A 65 -24.82 -34.39 10.09
CA LEU A 65 -24.31 -34.30 11.45
C LEU A 65 -23.26 -35.37 11.74
N LEU A 66 -23.51 -36.63 11.38
CA LEU A 66 -22.55 -37.73 11.58
C LEU A 66 -21.23 -37.48 10.83
N VAL A 67 -21.29 -37.24 9.53
CA VAL A 67 -20.10 -37.00 8.69
C VAL A 67 -19.39 -35.72 9.13
N GLY A 68 -20.11 -34.63 9.40
CA GLY A 68 -19.54 -33.38 9.87
C GLY A 68 -18.83 -33.49 11.23
N PHE A 69 -19.34 -34.32 12.16
CA PHE A 69 -18.63 -34.62 13.41
C PHE A 69 -17.39 -35.50 13.21
N SER A 70 -17.47 -36.53 12.37
CA SER A 70 -16.34 -37.41 12.04
C SER A 70 -15.18 -36.64 11.39
N PHE A 71 -15.49 -35.74 10.45
CA PHE A 71 -14.52 -34.86 9.80
C PHE A 71 -14.14 -33.61 10.63
N ALA A 72 -14.60 -33.51 11.88
CA ALA A 72 -14.31 -32.42 12.81
C ALA A 72 -14.73 -31.00 12.36
N LEU A 73 -15.66 -30.90 11.40
CA LEU A 73 -16.22 -29.64 10.90
C LEU A 73 -16.83 -28.81 12.04
N TYR A 74 -17.55 -29.47 12.95
CA TYR A 74 -18.18 -28.85 14.12
C TYR A 74 -17.27 -28.78 15.37
N LYS A 75 -15.96 -28.98 15.23
CA LYS A 75 -14.99 -28.91 16.36
C LYS A 75 -14.14 -27.63 16.38
N GLY A 76 -14.51 -26.61 15.59
CA GLY A 76 -13.85 -25.29 15.62
C GLY A 76 -12.38 -25.29 15.18
N ARG A 77 -11.94 -26.31 14.44
CA ARG A 77 -10.56 -26.55 13.96
C ARG A 77 -10.08 -25.51 12.94
N TYR A 78 -11.01 -24.88 12.22
CA TYR A 78 -10.72 -23.91 11.16
C TYR A 78 -11.24 -22.52 11.55
N SER A 79 -10.70 -21.47 10.92
CA SER A 79 -11.30 -20.13 10.95
C SER A 79 -12.53 -20.08 10.04
N PHE A 80 -13.55 -19.32 10.44
CA PHE A 80 -14.86 -19.33 9.78
C PHE A 80 -14.80 -18.69 8.40
N GLY A 81 -15.38 -19.35 7.39
CA GLY A 81 -15.32 -18.90 6.01
C GLY A 81 -13.88 -18.88 5.46
N SER A 82 -12.99 -19.72 6.02
CA SER A 82 -11.65 -19.95 5.47
C SER A 82 -11.69 -20.90 4.28
N PHE A 83 -10.66 -20.82 3.44
CA PHE A 83 -10.54 -21.70 2.27
C PHE A 83 -10.43 -23.18 2.66
N GLU A 84 -9.83 -23.49 3.82
CA GLU A 84 -9.73 -24.86 4.34
C GLU A 84 -11.06 -25.37 4.93
N GLU A 85 -11.84 -24.52 5.62
CA GLU A 85 -13.22 -24.90 6.02
C GLU A 85 -14.09 -25.14 4.77
N ALA A 86 -13.95 -24.32 3.73
CA ALA A 86 -14.70 -24.45 2.48
C ALA A 86 -14.37 -25.75 1.71
N LYS A 87 -13.08 -26.13 1.61
CA LYS A 87 -12.68 -27.44 1.04
C LYS A 87 -13.33 -28.60 1.80
N LEU A 88 -13.23 -28.56 3.14
CA LEU A 88 -13.77 -29.61 4.00
C LEU A 88 -15.29 -29.72 3.89
N LEU A 89 -15.99 -28.58 3.84
CA LEU A 89 -17.43 -28.51 3.63
C LEU A 89 -17.84 -29.19 2.33
N VAL A 90 -17.15 -28.93 1.21
CA VAL A 90 -17.44 -29.59 -0.08
C VAL A 90 -17.26 -31.11 0.04
N VAL A 91 -16.16 -31.58 0.65
CA VAL A 91 -15.90 -33.02 0.86
C VAL A 91 -16.98 -33.68 1.71
N VAL A 92 -17.35 -33.07 2.85
CA VAL A 92 -18.44 -33.54 3.71
C VAL A 92 -19.76 -33.60 2.93
N THR A 93 -20.11 -32.53 2.20
CA THR A 93 -21.36 -32.47 1.43
C THR A 93 -21.40 -33.54 0.34
N VAL A 94 -20.31 -33.79 -0.39
CA VAL A 94 -20.22 -34.86 -1.40
C VAL A 94 -20.42 -36.25 -0.79
N ILE A 95 -19.82 -36.52 0.38
CA ILE A 95 -20.01 -37.80 1.09
C ILE A 95 -21.47 -37.97 1.53
N VAL A 96 -22.09 -36.90 2.06
CA VAL A 96 -23.50 -36.91 2.47
C VAL A 96 -24.42 -37.12 1.27
N THR A 97 -24.17 -36.47 0.13
CA THR A 97 -24.88 -36.71 -1.14
C THR A 97 -24.78 -38.17 -1.56
N ALA A 98 -23.58 -38.76 -1.57
CA ALA A 98 -23.38 -40.14 -2.02
C ALA A 98 -24.09 -41.16 -1.13
N LEU A 99 -24.09 -40.94 0.20
CA LEU A 99 -24.80 -41.79 1.15
C LEU A 99 -26.34 -41.61 1.04
N LEU A 100 -26.82 -40.38 0.88
CA LEU A 100 -28.23 -40.06 0.70
C LEU A 100 -28.79 -40.65 -0.61
N GLU A 101 -28.07 -40.47 -1.72
CA GLU A 101 -28.40 -41.05 -3.02
C GLU A 101 -28.39 -42.59 -2.95
N GLY A 102 -27.45 -43.20 -2.21
CA GLY A 102 -27.46 -44.63 -1.93
C GLY A 102 -28.74 -45.11 -1.24
N VAL A 103 -29.26 -44.36 -0.26
CA VAL A 103 -30.56 -44.63 0.37
C VAL A 103 -31.72 -44.43 -0.62
N LEU A 104 -31.70 -43.35 -1.41
CA LEU A 104 -32.76 -43.03 -2.38
C LEU A 104 -32.80 -44.00 -3.58
N LEU A 105 -31.67 -44.58 -3.98
CA LEU A 105 -31.61 -45.61 -5.01
C LEU A 105 -32.33 -46.90 -4.59
N VAL A 106 -32.21 -47.28 -3.31
CA VAL A 106 -32.86 -48.47 -2.74
C VAL A 106 -34.32 -48.20 -2.36
N PHE A 107 -34.58 -47.13 -1.61
CA PHE A 107 -35.88 -46.87 -0.97
C PHE A 107 -36.75 -45.80 -1.66
N GLY A 108 -36.21 -45.04 -2.61
CA GLY A 108 -36.93 -43.91 -3.24
C GLY A 108 -38.25 -44.33 -3.91
N VAL A 109 -38.31 -45.53 -4.49
CA VAL A 109 -39.57 -46.07 -5.06
C VAL A 109 -40.61 -46.27 -3.96
N THR A 110 -40.23 -46.87 -2.82
CA THR A 110 -41.12 -47.11 -1.67
C THR A 110 -41.55 -45.82 -0.99
N LEU A 111 -40.69 -44.80 -0.98
CA LEU A 111 -40.96 -43.48 -0.42
C LEU A 111 -41.76 -42.56 -1.37
N TRP A 112 -41.97 -42.97 -2.63
CA TRP A 112 -42.53 -42.13 -3.70
C TRP A 112 -41.70 -40.85 -3.96
N VAL A 113 -40.37 -41.00 -3.98
CA VAL A 113 -39.39 -39.92 -4.20
C VAL A 113 -38.51 -40.24 -5.42
N PRO A 114 -38.25 -39.27 -6.33
CA PRO A 114 -37.30 -39.48 -7.43
C PRO A 114 -35.92 -39.86 -6.91
N ARG A 115 -35.34 -40.95 -7.44
CA ARG A 115 -34.03 -41.47 -6.96
C ARG A 115 -32.94 -40.39 -7.01
N SER A 116 -32.88 -39.66 -8.13
CA SER A 116 -31.93 -38.57 -8.42
C SER A 116 -32.05 -37.32 -7.54
N LEU A 117 -32.87 -37.34 -6.48
CA LEU A 117 -33.11 -36.16 -5.65
C LEU A 117 -31.86 -35.72 -4.88
N GLY A 118 -31.00 -36.66 -4.46
CA GLY A 118 -29.75 -36.34 -3.76
C GLY A 118 -28.79 -35.54 -4.65
N PHE A 119 -28.57 -36.01 -5.89
CA PHE A 119 -27.77 -35.29 -6.88
C PHE A 119 -28.30 -33.88 -7.19
N ILE A 120 -29.61 -33.68 -7.29
CA ILE A 120 -30.19 -32.35 -7.59
C ILE A 120 -30.09 -31.42 -6.36
N ALA A 121 -30.20 -31.95 -5.14
CA ALA A 121 -30.08 -31.15 -3.91
C ALA A 121 -28.64 -30.71 -3.58
N PHE A 122 -27.64 -31.53 -3.93
CA PHE A 122 -26.21 -31.28 -3.68
C PHE A 122 -25.73 -29.82 -3.91
N PRO A 123 -25.91 -29.21 -5.10
CA PRO A 123 -25.41 -27.86 -5.36
C PRO A 123 -26.09 -26.81 -4.46
N PHE A 124 -27.39 -26.93 -4.20
CA PHE A 124 -28.12 -26.00 -3.33
C PHE A 124 -27.69 -26.13 -1.86
N ALA A 125 -27.53 -27.36 -1.36
CA ALA A 125 -27.06 -27.62 0.00
C ALA A 125 -25.65 -27.04 0.20
N CYS A 126 -24.74 -27.33 -0.74
CA CYS A 126 -23.37 -26.82 -0.70
C CYS A 126 -23.31 -25.28 -0.75
N LEU A 127 -24.12 -24.65 -1.61
CA LEU A 127 -24.16 -23.19 -1.76
C LEU A 127 -24.72 -22.49 -0.52
N LEU A 128 -25.81 -23.00 0.06
CA LEU A 128 -26.39 -22.47 1.30
C LEU A 128 -25.43 -22.57 2.49
N MET A 129 -24.80 -23.74 2.69
CA MET A 129 -23.83 -23.95 3.76
C MET A 129 -22.56 -23.09 3.61
N ALA A 130 -22.15 -22.78 2.38
CA ALA A 130 -21.07 -21.83 2.10
C ALA A 130 -21.50 -20.38 2.36
N ALA A 131 -22.70 -19.99 1.92
CA ALA A 131 -23.24 -18.64 2.11
C ALA A 131 -23.39 -18.28 3.59
N PHE A 132 -23.90 -19.19 4.43
CA PHE A 132 -24.01 -18.96 5.87
C PHE A 132 -22.64 -18.72 6.55
N ARG A 133 -21.59 -19.44 6.14
CA ARG A 133 -20.23 -19.24 6.64
C ARG A 133 -19.60 -17.93 6.16
N TYR A 134 -19.83 -17.57 4.90
CA TYR A 134 -19.35 -16.31 4.34
C TYR A 134 -20.03 -15.09 4.98
N LEU A 135 -21.35 -15.14 5.20
CA LEU A 135 -22.10 -14.08 5.86
C LEU A 135 -21.66 -13.88 7.32
N LYS A 136 -21.38 -14.96 8.04
CA LYS A 136 -20.74 -14.90 9.37
C LYS A 136 -19.38 -14.22 9.30
N ARG A 137 -18.54 -14.62 8.33
CA ARG A 137 -17.20 -14.07 8.16
C ARG A 137 -17.25 -12.55 7.94
N MET A 138 -18.12 -12.09 7.04
CA MET A 138 -18.36 -10.65 6.80
C MET A 138 -18.79 -9.92 8.10
N TYR A 139 -19.69 -10.51 8.88
CA TYR A 139 -20.09 -9.92 10.17
C TYR A 139 -18.90 -9.79 11.12
N GLN A 140 -18.10 -10.86 11.32
CA GLN A 140 -16.95 -10.84 12.21
C GLN A 140 -15.86 -9.84 11.74
N GLU A 141 -15.58 -9.79 10.45
CA GLU A 141 -14.66 -8.83 9.83
C GLU A 141 -15.19 -7.37 9.89
N SER A 142 -16.50 -7.16 10.07
CA SER A 142 -17.10 -5.82 10.27
C SER A 142 -17.18 -5.37 11.73
N THR A 143 -17.14 -6.31 12.68
CA THR A 143 -17.12 -6.05 14.13
C THR A 143 -15.72 -5.86 14.69
N ALA A 144 -14.67 -6.25 13.95
CA ALA A 144 -13.32 -5.82 14.25
C ALA A 144 -13.15 -4.34 13.85
N LYS A 145 -13.02 -3.48 14.85
CA LYS A 145 -12.65 -2.07 14.76
C LYS A 145 -11.84 -1.69 16.02
N PRO A 146 -10.97 -0.67 15.95
CA PRO A 146 -10.46 0.02 17.14
C PRO A 146 -11.60 0.50 18.04
N GLY A 147 -11.34 0.59 19.35
CA GLY A 147 -12.30 1.16 20.31
C GLY A 147 -12.45 2.67 20.19
N ASP A 148 -13.49 3.24 20.80
CA ASP A 148 -13.85 4.67 20.67
C ASP A 148 -12.80 5.65 21.26
N GLU A 149 -11.81 5.16 22.01
CA GLU A 149 -10.66 5.93 22.52
C GLU A 149 -9.47 5.99 21.53
N ALA A 150 -9.54 5.30 20.38
CA ALA A 150 -8.44 5.25 19.42
C ALA A 150 -8.25 6.59 18.67
N GLN A 151 -7.01 7.08 18.63
CA GLN A 151 -6.68 8.37 18.03
C GLN A 151 -6.91 8.35 16.51
N HIS A 152 -7.63 9.34 16.00
CA HIS A 152 -7.84 9.54 14.56
C HIS A 152 -6.51 9.81 13.84
N VAL A 153 -6.21 9.03 12.79
CA VAL A 153 -5.01 9.18 11.96
C VAL A 153 -5.35 9.30 10.46
N VAL A 154 -4.60 10.14 9.75
CA VAL A 154 -4.60 10.21 8.28
C VAL A 154 -3.34 9.53 7.75
N ILE A 155 -3.44 8.74 6.70
CA ILE A 155 -2.29 8.00 6.13
C ILE A 155 -1.97 8.55 4.75
N PHE A 156 -0.75 9.08 4.57
CA PHE A 156 -0.24 9.52 3.27
C PHE A 156 0.50 8.38 2.57
N GLY A 157 0.06 8.05 1.34
CA GLY A 157 0.52 6.90 0.57
C GLY A 157 -0.46 5.73 0.63
N ALA A 158 -1.46 5.72 -0.25
CA ALA A 158 -2.43 4.63 -0.43
C ALA A 158 -1.88 3.45 -1.26
N GLY A 159 -0.55 3.25 -1.23
CA GLY A 159 0.16 2.13 -1.86
C GLY A 159 0.09 0.84 -1.04
N ALA A 160 1.01 -0.10 -1.30
CA ALA A 160 1.04 -1.40 -0.62
C ALA A 160 1.25 -1.28 0.90
N LEU A 161 2.12 -0.37 1.34
CA LEU A 161 2.43 -0.16 2.76
C LEU A 161 1.24 0.49 3.51
N GLY A 162 0.65 1.55 2.96
CA GLY A 162 -0.59 2.14 3.51
C GLY A 162 -1.76 1.14 3.52
N THR A 163 -1.87 0.29 2.48
CA THR A 163 -2.86 -0.81 2.45
C THR A 163 -2.67 -1.77 3.63
N PHE A 164 -1.42 -2.18 3.91
CA PHE A 164 -1.09 -3.08 5.01
C PHE A 164 -1.38 -2.45 6.38
N LEU A 165 -1.00 -1.19 6.59
CA LEU A 165 -1.22 -0.46 7.84
C LEU A 165 -2.71 -0.29 8.14
N VAL A 166 -3.50 0.17 7.17
CA VAL A 166 -4.96 0.29 7.29
C VAL A 166 -5.60 -1.06 7.60
N HIS A 167 -5.14 -2.15 6.98
CA HIS A 167 -5.67 -3.49 7.25
C HIS A 167 -5.32 -3.98 8.66
N ARG A 168 -4.09 -3.72 9.15
CA ARG A 168 -3.65 -4.03 10.51
C ARG A 168 -4.43 -3.25 11.57
N MET A 169 -4.48 -1.93 11.46
CA MET A 169 -5.18 -1.06 12.43
C MET A 169 -6.68 -1.41 12.52
N MET A 170 -7.33 -1.65 11.39
CA MET A 170 -8.75 -2.04 11.38
C MET A 170 -9.02 -3.45 11.92
N GLN A 171 -8.03 -4.34 11.96
CA GLN A 171 -8.18 -5.72 12.44
C GLN A 171 -7.75 -5.93 13.90
N ASP A 172 -7.13 -4.93 14.54
CA ASP A 172 -6.72 -5.00 15.94
C ASP A 172 -7.62 -4.12 16.83
N PRO A 173 -8.51 -4.72 17.66
CA PRO A 173 -9.34 -3.97 18.60
C PRO A 173 -8.56 -3.25 19.71
N ALA A 174 -7.27 -3.56 19.89
CA ALA A 174 -6.35 -2.87 20.79
C ALA A 174 -5.49 -1.81 20.07
N SER A 175 -5.71 -1.54 18.78
CA SER A 175 -5.05 -0.45 18.06
C SER A 175 -5.40 0.89 18.70
N GLY A 176 -4.38 1.59 19.20
CA GLY A 176 -4.50 2.98 19.66
C GLY A 176 -4.75 3.99 18.53
N PHE A 177 -4.79 3.54 17.27
CA PHE A 177 -4.99 4.36 16.08
C PHE A 177 -6.19 3.89 15.25
N LEU A 178 -7.01 4.85 14.82
CA LEU A 178 -8.15 4.66 13.92
C LEU A 178 -7.88 5.41 12.60
N PRO A 179 -7.62 4.71 11.48
CA PRO A 179 -7.40 5.38 10.19
C PRO A 179 -8.72 5.95 9.65
N VAL A 180 -8.81 7.28 9.57
CA VAL A 180 -10.03 8.00 9.18
C VAL A 180 -10.01 8.47 7.72
N ALA A 181 -8.84 8.79 7.18
CA ALA A 181 -8.66 9.11 5.76
C ALA A 181 -7.29 8.66 5.23
N LEU A 182 -7.21 8.56 3.91
CA LEU A 182 -5.99 8.39 3.15
C LEU A 182 -5.75 9.62 2.25
N LEU A 183 -4.48 9.89 1.96
CA LEU A 183 -4.03 10.89 1.00
C LEU A 183 -3.05 10.24 0.03
N ASP A 184 -3.11 10.56 -1.26
CA ASP A 184 -2.15 10.07 -2.25
C ASP A 184 -2.10 11.03 -3.45
N ASP A 185 -0.90 11.36 -3.92
CA ASP A 185 -0.70 12.29 -5.05
C ASP A 185 -1.07 11.67 -6.41
N ASP A 186 -1.23 10.34 -6.48
CA ASP A 186 -1.63 9.63 -7.69
C ASP A 186 -3.12 9.85 -8.01
N PRO A 187 -3.46 10.50 -9.13
CA PRO A 187 -4.86 10.78 -9.48
C PRO A 187 -5.68 9.50 -9.72
N ALA A 188 -5.05 8.36 -10.06
CA ALA A 188 -5.76 7.08 -10.19
C ALA A 188 -6.29 6.55 -8.84
N LYS A 189 -5.73 7.00 -7.71
CA LYS A 189 -6.17 6.61 -6.36
C LYS A 189 -7.20 7.55 -5.74
N LYS A 190 -7.55 8.68 -6.37
CA LYS A 190 -8.48 9.70 -5.83
C LYS A 190 -9.89 9.19 -5.46
N HIS A 191 -10.29 8.01 -5.93
CA HIS A 191 -11.56 7.36 -5.58
C HIS A 191 -11.39 5.97 -4.93
N LEU A 192 -10.18 5.64 -4.51
CA LEU A 192 -9.87 4.38 -3.83
C LEU A 192 -10.41 4.39 -2.40
N ARG A 193 -10.85 3.23 -1.91
CA ARG A 193 -11.15 2.99 -0.49
C ARG A 193 -10.47 1.70 -0.04
N ILE A 194 -9.85 1.73 1.13
CA ILE A 194 -9.10 0.61 1.72
C ILE A 194 -9.71 0.31 3.10
N SER A 195 -10.18 -0.93 3.33
CA SER A 195 -10.88 -1.30 4.58
C SER A 195 -11.96 -0.29 5.01
N SER A 196 -12.73 0.22 4.05
CA SER A 196 -13.70 1.34 4.17
C SER A 196 -13.13 2.75 4.31
N VAL A 197 -11.86 2.94 4.69
CA VAL A 197 -11.17 4.24 4.75
C VAL A 197 -11.06 4.85 3.34
N PRO A 198 -11.52 6.09 3.09
CA PRO A 198 -11.45 6.72 1.77
C PRO A 198 -10.11 7.45 1.53
N VAL A 199 -9.62 7.45 0.29
CA VAL A 199 -8.71 8.50 -0.17
C VAL A 199 -9.53 9.79 -0.31
N MET A 200 -9.17 10.83 0.43
CA MET A 200 -9.90 12.11 0.47
C MET A 200 -9.24 13.22 -0.35
N GLY A 201 -7.98 13.08 -0.72
CA GLY A 201 -7.26 14.06 -1.50
C GLY A 201 -5.81 13.68 -1.82
N THR A 202 -5.11 14.65 -2.40
CA THR A 202 -3.65 14.69 -2.59
C THR A 202 -2.96 15.26 -1.35
N LEU A 203 -1.64 15.36 -1.36
CA LEU A 203 -0.91 16.04 -0.29
C LEU A 203 -1.28 17.53 -0.15
N HIS A 204 -1.72 18.20 -1.22
CA HIS A 204 -2.15 19.61 -1.13
C HIS A 204 -3.44 19.76 -0.30
N ASP A 205 -4.30 18.75 -0.30
CA ASP A 205 -5.56 18.75 0.44
C ASP A 205 -5.36 18.46 1.95
N ALA A 206 -4.13 18.12 2.39
CA ALA A 206 -3.84 17.51 3.68
C ALA A 206 -4.36 18.29 4.89
N ALA A 207 -4.01 19.58 5.01
CA ALA A 207 -4.50 20.43 6.10
C ALA A 207 -6.03 20.43 6.21
N SER A 208 -6.74 20.54 5.07
CA SER A 208 -8.22 20.52 5.07
C SER A 208 -8.79 19.17 5.52
N VAL A 209 -8.15 18.05 5.14
CA VAL A 209 -8.59 16.70 5.51
C VAL A 209 -8.30 16.40 6.97
N LEU A 210 -7.16 16.85 7.51
CA LEU A 210 -6.82 16.74 8.93
C LEU A 210 -7.84 17.49 9.81
N GLU A 211 -8.18 18.72 9.44
CA GLU A 211 -9.21 19.52 10.14
C GLU A 211 -10.60 18.86 10.07
N HIS A 212 -11.07 18.48 8.88
CA HIS A 212 -12.39 17.85 8.69
C HIS A 212 -12.52 16.49 9.41
N THR A 213 -11.44 15.73 9.54
CA THR A 213 -11.44 14.43 10.22
C THR A 213 -11.04 14.50 11.70
N ARG A 214 -10.58 15.66 12.19
CA ARG A 214 -10.02 15.87 13.53
C ARG A 214 -8.88 14.90 13.86
N ALA A 215 -8.05 14.58 12.87
CA ALA A 215 -6.94 13.66 13.04
C ALA A 215 -5.73 14.37 13.67
N GLY A 216 -5.24 13.84 14.79
CA GLY A 216 -4.07 14.39 15.49
C GLY A 216 -2.73 13.87 14.96
N VAL A 217 -2.75 12.89 14.06
CA VAL A 217 -1.55 12.24 13.51
C VAL A 217 -1.67 12.07 12.00
N LEU A 218 -0.60 12.37 11.26
CA LEU A 218 -0.39 11.97 9.87
C LEU A 218 0.73 10.92 9.79
N ILE A 219 0.44 9.76 9.20
CA ILE A 219 1.40 8.66 9.05
C ILE A 219 1.85 8.58 7.59
N VAL A 220 3.15 8.70 7.33
CA VAL A 220 3.74 8.54 6.00
C VAL A 220 4.03 7.06 5.73
N ALA A 221 3.28 6.50 4.77
CA ALA A 221 3.31 5.10 4.38
C ALA A 221 3.88 4.91 2.95
N LEU A 222 4.94 5.66 2.63
CA LEU A 222 5.70 5.54 1.39
C LEU A 222 6.93 4.64 1.62
N ALA A 223 7.06 3.59 0.82
CA ALA A 223 8.31 2.83 0.75
C ALA A 223 9.38 3.74 0.13
N ASP A 224 10.53 3.84 0.82
CA ASP A 224 11.66 4.71 0.45
C ASP A 224 11.27 6.14 0.06
N ALA A 225 10.55 6.79 0.97
CA ALA A 225 10.19 8.20 0.90
C ALA A 225 11.41 9.09 0.61
N ASP A 226 11.43 9.68 -0.59
CA ASP A 226 12.44 10.65 -0.99
C ASP A 226 12.46 11.85 -0.02
N PRO A 227 13.62 12.47 0.29
CA PRO A 227 13.70 13.55 1.26
C PRO A 227 12.86 14.78 0.86
N ARG A 228 12.65 15.00 -0.45
CA ARG A 228 11.76 16.05 -0.96
C ARG A 228 10.29 15.68 -0.75
N ALA A 229 9.93 14.40 -0.76
CA ALA A 229 8.59 13.96 -0.37
C ALA A 229 8.36 14.17 1.12
N MET A 230 9.33 13.84 1.98
CA MET A 230 9.24 14.12 3.42
C MET A 230 9.15 15.62 3.72
N GLN A 231 9.95 16.45 3.03
CA GLN A 231 9.86 17.90 3.14
C GLN A 231 8.48 18.44 2.70
N ARG A 232 7.99 18.03 1.52
CA ARG A 232 6.64 18.40 1.03
C ARG A 232 5.54 18.01 2.01
N VAL A 233 5.68 16.88 2.73
CA VAL A 233 4.71 16.46 3.75
C VAL A 233 4.74 17.40 4.94
N SER A 234 5.92 17.78 5.43
CA SER A 234 6.05 18.74 6.52
C SER A 234 5.44 20.10 6.16
N GLU A 235 5.73 20.62 4.97
CA GLU A 235 5.19 21.87 4.43
C GLU A 235 3.66 21.82 4.29
N ALA A 236 3.09 20.68 3.89
CA ALA A 236 1.65 20.52 3.67
C ALA A 236 0.79 20.35 4.95
N VAL A 237 1.43 20.18 6.12
CA VAL A 237 0.75 20.10 7.43
C VAL A 237 1.25 21.15 8.42
N GLU A 238 2.10 22.08 7.98
CA GLU A 238 2.62 23.20 8.75
C GLU A 238 1.47 24.05 9.33
N GLY A 239 1.63 24.56 10.55
CA GLY A 239 0.59 25.29 11.28
C GLY A 239 -0.61 24.47 11.79
N THR A 240 -0.81 23.20 11.37
CA THR A 240 -1.99 22.40 11.78
C THR A 240 -1.92 21.81 13.19
N GLY A 241 -0.73 21.76 13.81
CA GLY A 241 -0.50 21.06 15.08
C GLY A 241 -0.51 19.54 15.01
N THR A 242 -0.58 18.96 13.80
CA THR A 242 -0.61 17.50 13.57
C THR A 242 0.76 16.87 13.80
N ARG A 243 0.83 15.77 14.57
CA ARG A 243 2.05 14.97 14.74
C ARG A 243 2.31 14.15 13.46
N VAL A 244 3.50 14.23 12.88
CA VAL A 244 3.85 13.43 11.69
C VAL A 244 4.76 12.26 12.06
N MET A 245 4.34 11.06 11.67
CA MET A 245 5.03 9.80 11.97
C MET A 245 5.40 9.07 10.68
N THR A 246 6.49 8.31 10.71
CA THR A 246 6.96 7.46 9.61
C THR A 246 6.88 5.98 9.96
N VAL A 247 6.89 5.16 8.92
CA VAL A 247 6.84 3.70 9.03
C VAL A 247 8.23 3.17 8.67
N PRO A 248 8.88 2.35 9.52
CA PRO A 248 10.23 1.87 9.25
C PRO A 248 10.30 0.95 8.01
N PRO A 249 11.49 0.76 7.42
CA PRO A 249 11.68 -0.14 6.28
C PRO A 249 11.19 -1.56 6.55
N LEU A 250 10.68 -2.24 5.51
CA LEU A 250 10.14 -3.60 5.66
C LEU A 250 11.18 -4.61 6.16
N SER A 251 12.48 -4.37 5.90
CA SER A 251 13.59 -5.13 6.46
C SER A 251 13.67 -5.03 7.99
N GLU A 252 13.61 -3.82 8.56
CA GLU A 252 13.54 -3.62 10.02
C GLU A 252 12.28 -4.26 10.61
N MET A 253 11.13 -4.11 9.96
CA MET A 253 9.86 -4.72 10.39
C MET A 253 9.88 -6.26 10.39
N LEU A 254 10.77 -6.89 9.61
CA LEU A 254 10.96 -8.34 9.56
C LEU A 254 12.07 -8.84 10.48
N ALA A 255 13.07 -8.01 10.77
CA ALA A 255 14.12 -8.30 11.76
C ALA A 255 13.64 -8.12 13.21
N GLY A 256 12.65 -7.24 13.44
CA GLY A 256 12.04 -6.98 14.75
C GLY A 256 11.28 -8.18 15.30
N GLY A 257 11.91 -8.94 16.21
CA GLY A 257 11.33 -10.14 16.81
C GLY A 257 10.10 -9.89 17.68
N ASN A 258 8.91 -10.00 17.08
CA ASN A 258 7.61 -10.17 17.75
C ASN A 258 7.17 -9.02 18.70
N GLN A 259 7.76 -7.83 18.55
CA GLN A 259 7.23 -6.58 19.12
C GLN A 259 6.42 -5.83 18.05
N GLY A 260 5.66 -4.81 18.46
CA GLY A 260 4.65 -4.16 17.61
C GLY A 260 5.23 -3.35 16.44
N MET A 261 4.33 -2.83 15.58
CA MET A 261 4.71 -1.84 14.56
C MET A 261 5.05 -0.51 15.24
N ASP A 262 6.32 -0.34 15.60
CA ASP A 262 6.85 0.87 16.22
C ASP A 262 6.89 2.02 15.19
N LEU A 263 5.82 2.82 15.17
CA LEU A 263 5.73 4.05 14.38
C LEU A 263 6.64 5.10 15.02
N ARG A 264 7.58 5.64 14.26
CA ARG A 264 8.56 6.61 14.74
C ARG A 264 8.15 8.03 14.32
N ASP A 265 8.57 9.04 15.06
CA ASP A 265 8.48 10.43 14.58
C ASP A 265 9.45 10.66 13.42
N ILE A 266 9.23 11.70 12.61
CA ILE A 266 10.19 12.08 11.55
C ILE A 266 11.56 12.36 12.18
N SER A 267 12.59 11.62 11.74
CA SER A 267 13.98 11.86 12.12
C SER A 267 14.56 13.05 11.34
N MET A 268 15.58 13.71 11.90
CA MET A 268 16.26 14.80 11.19
C MET A 268 17.06 14.26 9.98
N GLU A 269 17.51 13.01 10.10
CA GLU A 269 18.23 12.23 9.11
C GLU A 269 17.37 11.98 7.84
N ASP A 270 16.07 11.68 8.00
CA ASP A 270 15.12 11.53 6.88
C ASP A 270 14.90 12.86 6.12
N LEU A 271 14.92 14.00 6.82
CA LEU A 271 14.66 15.33 6.24
C LEU A 271 15.90 16.00 5.60
N ILE A 272 17.10 15.69 6.08
CA ILE A 272 18.35 16.08 5.39
C ILE A 272 18.70 15.04 4.32
N GLY A 273 18.12 13.84 4.40
CA GLY A 273 17.97 12.94 3.27
C GLY A 273 19.09 11.93 3.06
N ARG A 274 19.85 11.65 4.12
CA ARG A 274 21.00 10.74 4.06
C ARG A 274 20.73 9.48 4.87
N ARG A 275 20.05 8.52 4.23
CA ARG A 275 19.92 7.16 4.76
C ARG A 275 21.26 6.42 4.67
N PRO A 276 21.58 5.50 5.60
CA PRO A 276 22.64 4.52 5.38
C PRO A 276 22.37 3.77 4.07
N VAL A 277 23.39 3.63 3.24
CA VAL A 277 23.33 2.74 2.07
C VAL A 277 23.61 1.32 2.58
N ASP A 278 22.84 0.32 2.16
CA ASP A 278 23.20 -1.08 2.39
C ASP A 278 24.48 -1.42 1.62
N ILE A 279 25.61 -1.40 2.32
CA ILE A 279 26.91 -1.82 1.77
C ILE A 279 27.16 -3.27 2.20
N HIS A 280 27.33 -4.17 1.23
CA HIS A 280 27.48 -5.61 1.47
C HIS A 280 28.67 -5.94 2.41
N VAL A 281 28.36 -6.18 3.68
CA VAL A 281 29.33 -6.30 4.77
C VAL A 281 30.09 -7.64 4.75
N ASP A 282 29.42 -8.71 4.32
CA ASP A 282 29.90 -10.09 4.35
C ASP A 282 31.21 -10.29 3.57
N ALA A 283 31.42 -9.50 2.50
CA ALA A 283 32.60 -9.58 1.65
C ALA A 283 33.87 -8.96 2.26
N ILE A 284 33.74 -8.21 3.36
CA ILE A 284 34.80 -7.34 3.90
C ILE A 284 35.13 -7.67 5.38
N ALA A 285 34.22 -8.33 6.10
CA ALA A 285 34.33 -8.66 7.53
C ALA A 285 35.50 -9.59 7.93
N GLY A 286 36.09 -10.33 6.98
CA GLY A 286 37.04 -11.43 7.26
C GLY A 286 38.35 -11.05 7.98
N TYR A 287 38.63 -9.76 8.22
CA TYR A 287 39.74 -9.32 9.07
C TYR A 287 39.35 -9.08 10.54
N VAL A 288 38.05 -9.13 10.86
CA VAL A 288 37.45 -8.92 12.20
C VAL A 288 36.98 -10.24 12.80
N THR A 289 36.32 -11.09 12.00
CA THR A 289 35.76 -12.38 12.45
C THR A 289 36.82 -13.28 13.09
N GLY A 290 36.50 -13.81 14.28
CA GLY A 290 37.40 -14.65 15.07
C GLY A 290 38.63 -13.94 15.66
N LYS A 291 38.80 -12.62 15.49
CA LYS A 291 39.92 -11.84 16.06
C LYS A 291 39.57 -11.26 17.43
N ARG A 292 40.60 -10.92 18.21
CA ARG A 292 40.49 -10.02 19.38
C ARG A 292 40.56 -8.58 18.90
N VAL A 293 39.51 -7.80 19.16
CA VAL A 293 39.30 -6.45 18.63
C VAL A 293 39.22 -5.46 19.79
N LEU A 294 40.01 -4.38 19.74
CA LEU A 294 40.01 -3.34 20.77
C LEU A 294 39.50 -2.00 20.21
N VAL A 295 38.60 -1.36 20.94
CA VAL A 295 38.06 -0.03 20.60
C VAL A 295 38.38 0.92 21.74
N THR A 296 39.21 1.95 21.51
CA THR A 296 39.42 3.02 22.49
C THR A 296 38.42 4.14 22.28
N GLY A 297 37.86 4.71 23.34
CA GLY A 297 36.79 5.70 23.26
C GLY A 297 35.42 5.03 23.09
N ALA A 298 35.27 3.80 23.58
CA ALA A 298 34.10 2.95 23.39
C ALA A 298 32.80 3.53 23.97
N GLY A 299 32.87 4.42 24.96
CA GLY A 299 31.71 5.15 25.49
C GLY A 299 31.35 6.42 24.70
N GLY A 300 32.23 6.87 23.79
CA GLY A 300 32.00 7.99 22.88
C GLY A 300 31.16 7.60 21.66
N SER A 301 30.46 8.57 21.05
CA SER A 301 29.46 8.31 20.00
C SER A 301 29.96 7.51 18.77
N ILE A 302 31.25 7.61 18.42
CA ILE A 302 31.83 6.78 17.34
C ILE A 302 32.21 5.39 17.86
N GLY A 303 32.83 5.32 19.04
CA GLY A 303 33.30 4.06 19.62
C GLY A 303 32.15 3.12 19.99
N SER A 304 31.03 3.65 20.49
CA SER A 304 29.87 2.83 20.85
C SER A 304 29.16 2.25 19.62
N GLU A 305 29.03 3.03 18.54
CA GLU A 305 28.56 2.51 17.24
C GLU A 305 29.51 1.46 16.67
N LEU A 306 30.83 1.71 16.69
CA LEU A 306 31.82 0.72 16.28
C LEU A 306 31.66 -0.58 17.07
N CYS A 307 31.53 -0.53 18.40
CA CYS A 307 31.31 -1.73 19.22
C CYS A 307 30.01 -2.46 18.85
N ARG A 308 28.91 -1.72 18.66
CA ARG A 308 27.59 -2.26 18.28
C ARG A 308 27.55 -2.85 16.87
N GLN A 309 28.42 -2.41 15.96
CA GLN A 309 28.60 -3.04 14.64
C GLN A 309 29.58 -4.21 14.69
N LEU A 310 30.70 -4.05 15.41
CA LEU A 310 31.79 -5.04 15.45
C LEU A 310 31.36 -6.37 16.08
N VAL A 311 30.48 -6.35 17.08
CA VAL A 311 29.91 -7.57 17.67
C VAL A 311 29.18 -8.46 16.64
N GLY A 312 28.62 -7.86 15.58
CA GLY A 312 27.90 -8.57 14.52
C GLY A 312 28.78 -9.38 13.56
N PHE A 313 30.11 -9.20 13.59
CA PHE A 313 31.06 -9.97 12.77
C PHE A 313 31.67 -11.18 13.49
N GLU A 314 31.15 -11.54 14.67
CA GLU A 314 31.65 -12.64 15.50
C GLU A 314 33.18 -12.55 15.79
N PRO A 315 33.68 -11.44 16.38
CA PRO A 315 35.04 -11.39 16.92
C PRO A 315 35.17 -12.39 18.09
N SER A 316 36.37 -12.95 18.29
CA SER A 316 36.62 -13.85 19.43
C SER A 316 36.70 -13.10 20.76
N GLU A 317 36.93 -11.79 20.73
CA GLU A 317 36.86 -10.90 21.89
C GLU A 317 36.63 -9.46 21.41
N LEU A 318 35.75 -8.71 22.08
CA LEU A 318 35.59 -7.27 21.90
C LEU A 318 36.01 -6.56 23.20
N ILE A 319 36.97 -5.65 23.10
CA ILE A 319 37.63 -4.98 24.22
C ILE A 319 37.30 -3.49 24.16
N MET A 320 36.33 -3.07 24.96
CA MET A 320 35.80 -1.71 25.04
C MET A 320 36.61 -0.90 26.06
N VAL A 321 37.53 -0.08 25.57
CA VAL A 321 38.40 0.77 26.41
C VAL A 321 37.87 2.21 26.45
N ASP A 322 37.59 2.73 27.63
CA ASP A 322 37.31 4.16 27.84
C ASP A 322 37.66 4.57 29.28
N ARG A 323 37.64 5.87 29.55
CA ARG A 323 37.65 6.46 30.89
C ARG A 323 36.27 6.92 31.36
N ASP A 324 35.30 7.04 30.43
CA ASP A 324 33.89 7.33 30.74
C ASP A 324 33.18 6.03 31.18
N GLU A 325 33.14 5.78 32.49
CA GLU A 325 32.44 4.64 33.12
C GLU A 325 30.97 4.55 32.67
N THR A 326 30.24 5.67 32.73
CA THR A 326 28.85 5.78 32.27
C THR A 326 28.73 5.50 30.76
N GLY A 327 29.71 5.94 29.98
CA GLY A 327 29.83 5.66 28.56
C GLY A 327 30.02 4.17 28.25
N LEU A 328 30.90 3.49 28.99
CA LEU A 328 31.06 2.03 28.91
C LEU A 328 29.77 1.31 29.29
N GLN A 329 29.11 1.70 30.37
CA GLN A 329 27.84 1.08 30.78
C GLN A 329 26.74 1.25 29.72
N THR A 330 26.58 2.46 29.19
CA THR A 330 25.60 2.74 28.11
C THR A 330 25.86 1.85 26.88
N THR A 331 27.14 1.60 26.57
CA THR A 331 27.56 0.80 25.41
C THR A 331 27.37 -0.70 25.66
N GLN A 332 27.67 -1.20 26.86
CA GLN A 332 27.39 -2.60 27.22
C GLN A 332 25.88 -2.88 27.19
N ILE A 333 25.04 -1.93 27.65
CA ILE A 333 23.57 -2.03 27.60
C ILE A 333 23.07 -2.10 26.15
N SER A 334 23.57 -1.25 25.25
CA SER A 334 23.11 -1.23 23.85
C SER A 334 23.55 -2.45 23.02
N ILE A 335 24.52 -3.23 23.51
CA ILE A 335 25.01 -4.46 22.87
C ILE A 335 24.37 -5.72 23.49
N THR A 336 24.29 -5.79 24.82
CA THR A 336 23.92 -7.02 25.55
C THR A 336 22.54 -7.00 26.21
N GLY A 337 21.88 -5.84 26.24
CA GLY A 337 20.70 -5.59 27.05
C GLY A 337 20.97 -5.54 28.57
N ARG A 338 22.23 -5.49 28.99
CA ARG A 338 22.68 -5.49 30.39
C ARG A 338 23.84 -4.51 30.60
N GLY A 339 23.94 -3.92 31.79
CA GLY A 339 24.97 -2.93 32.14
C GLY A 339 25.63 -3.28 33.47
N LEU A 340 26.09 -4.53 33.60
CA LEU A 340 26.60 -5.08 34.85
C LEU A 340 28.07 -4.69 35.12
N LEU A 341 28.84 -4.35 34.09
CA LEU A 341 30.27 -4.00 34.17
C LEU A 341 31.17 -5.07 34.84
N ASP A 342 30.69 -6.30 34.96
CA ASP A 342 31.36 -7.45 35.58
C ASP A 342 32.13 -8.33 34.55
N GLY A 343 31.89 -8.10 33.27
CA GLY A 343 32.55 -8.77 32.16
C GLY A 343 33.93 -8.20 31.81
N LYS A 344 34.77 -9.03 31.17
CA LYS A 344 36.10 -8.60 30.69
C LYS A 344 36.05 -7.72 29.45
N ASP A 345 34.90 -7.64 28.78
CA ASP A 345 34.65 -6.80 27.60
C ASP A 345 34.83 -5.31 27.90
N THR A 346 34.46 -4.84 29.09
CA THR A 346 34.66 -3.45 29.53
C THR A 346 36.01 -3.25 30.22
N VAL A 347 36.76 -2.22 29.84
CA VAL A 347 38.08 -1.86 30.40
C VAL A 347 38.14 -0.36 30.70
N LEU A 348 38.16 0.00 31.98
CA LEU A 348 38.30 1.39 32.43
C LEU A 348 39.78 1.82 32.40
N CYS A 349 40.17 2.64 31.42
CA CYS A 349 41.54 3.14 31.26
C CYS A 349 41.57 4.46 30.45
N ASP A 350 42.31 5.47 30.92
CA ASP A 350 42.62 6.67 30.11
C ASP A 350 43.86 6.40 29.25
N ILE A 351 43.79 6.71 27.95
CA ILE A 351 44.91 6.58 27.00
C ILE A 351 46.13 7.46 27.36
N ARG A 352 45.97 8.42 28.28
CA ARG A 352 47.06 9.22 28.86
C ARG A 352 48.00 8.39 29.74
N ASP A 353 47.56 7.27 30.29
CA ASP A 353 48.40 6.34 31.05
C ASP A 353 48.98 5.26 30.13
N GLY A 354 50.19 5.51 29.63
CA GLY A 354 50.90 4.58 28.76
C GLY A 354 51.29 3.26 29.43
N GLU A 355 51.48 3.23 30.77
CA GLU A 355 51.79 1.98 31.47
C GLU A 355 50.55 1.09 31.62
N ALA A 356 49.42 1.66 32.06
CA ALA A 356 48.16 0.93 32.15
C ALA A 356 47.72 0.41 30.79
N LEU A 357 47.81 1.24 29.75
CA LEU A 357 47.48 0.83 28.39
C LEU A 357 48.41 -0.28 27.87
N THR A 358 49.72 -0.19 28.15
CA THR A 358 50.68 -1.24 27.80
C THR A 358 50.34 -2.56 28.52
N ARG A 359 49.97 -2.54 29.81
CA ARG A 359 49.50 -3.72 30.53
C ARG A 359 48.27 -4.35 29.87
N VAL A 360 47.25 -3.55 29.53
CA VAL A 360 46.02 -4.02 28.84
C VAL A 360 46.36 -4.67 27.49
N PHE A 361 47.23 -4.06 26.70
CA PHE A 361 47.64 -4.61 25.40
C PHE A 361 48.45 -5.91 25.57
N GLN A 362 49.37 -5.99 26.53
CA GLN A 362 50.17 -7.19 26.81
C GLN A 362 49.33 -8.37 27.32
N GLU A 363 48.33 -8.13 28.18
CA GLU A 363 47.41 -9.16 28.67
C GLU A 363 46.46 -9.65 27.57
N ARG A 364 45.76 -8.73 26.89
CA ARG A 364 44.66 -9.07 25.96
C ARG A 364 45.14 -9.36 24.54
N ARG A 365 46.33 -8.87 24.17
CA ARG A 365 46.96 -9.03 22.84
C ARG A 365 45.98 -8.82 21.67
N PRO A 366 45.38 -7.64 21.53
CA PRO A 366 44.46 -7.35 20.41
C PRO A 366 45.15 -7.56 19.06
N GLN A 367 44.37 -7.87 18.04
CA GLN A 367 44.83 -8.08 16.65
C GLN A 367 44.31 -6.97 15.72
N VAL A 368 43.18 -6.37 16.06
CA VAL A 368 42.60 -5.21 15.38
C VAL A 368 42.35 -4.12 16.42
N VAL A 369 42.73 -2.88 16.12
CA VAL A 369 42.50 -1.71 16.99
C VAL A 369 41.76 -0.62 16.24
N PHE A 370 40.66 -0.13 16.81
CA PHE A 370 39.97 1.09 16.37
C PHE A 370 40.18 2.19 17.42
N HIS A 371 40.94 3.22 17.06
CA HIS A 371 41.27 4.32 17.95
C HIS A 371 40.31 5.51 17.74
N ALA A 372 39.22 5.55 18.52
CA ALA A 372 38.21 6.60 18.50
C ALA A 372 38.28 7.58 19.71
N ALA A 373 39.24 7.41 20.62
CA ALA A 373 39.39 8.26 21.81
C ALA A 373 40.07 9.60 21.47
N ALA A 374 39.33 10.71 21.58
CA ALA A 374 39.86 12.06 21.40
C ALA A 374 38.98 13.12 22.08
N LEU A 375 39.56 14.28 22.41
CA LEU A 375 38.80 15.51 22.67
C LEU A 375 38.44 16.19 21.35
N LYS A 376 37.17 16.57 21.16
CA LYS A 376 36.63 17.10 19.88
C LYS A 376 36.09 18.54 19.89
N HIS A 377 36.04 19.21 21.03
CA HIS A 377 35.37 20.52 21.15
C HIS A 377 36.35 21.67 20.87
N VAL A 378 36.37 22.17 19.63
CA VAL A 378 37.25 23.26 19.16
C VAL A 378 37.38 24.39 20.18
N SER A 379 36.27 25.02 20.58
CA SER A 379 36.28 26.19 21.48
C SER A 379 36.87 25.92 22.87
N LEU A 380 36.86 24.67 23.35
CA LEU A 380 37.55 24.29 24.60
C LEU A 380 39.03 23.98 24.35
N LEU A 381 39.39 23.45 23.18
CA LEU A 381 40.78 23.14 22.84
C LEU A 381 41.58 24.38 22.40
N GLU A 382 40.95 25.45 21.92
CA GLU A 382 41.62 26.75 21.76
C GLU A 382 41.93 27.41 23.12
N GLN A 383 41.07 27.21 24.12
CA GLN A 383 41.32 27.68 25.50
C GLN A 383 42.34 26.81 26.24
N TYR A 384 42.29 25.48 26.02
CA TYR A 384 43.11 24.48 26.70
C TYR A 384 43.88 23.59 25.69
N PRO A 385 44.76 24.15 24.84
CA PRO A 385 45.46 23.39 23.79
C PRO A 385 46.40 22.32 24.35
N ASP A 386 46.81 22.46 25.61
CA ASP A 386 47.60 21.44 26.31
C ASP A 386 46.81 20.16 26.61
N GLU A 387 45.47 20.21 26.70
CA GLU A 387 44.62 19.01 26.80
C GLU A 387 44.44 18.33 25.44
N ALA A 388 44.47 19.08 24.34
CA ALA A 388 44.57 18.51 22.99
C ALA A 388 45.91 17.78 22.82
N TRP A 389 47.03 18.37 23.24
CA TRP A 389 48.34 17.69 23.24
C TRP A 389 48.33 16.39 24.06
N LYS A 390 47.89 16.44 25.33
CA LYS A 390 47.86 15.25 26.21
C LYS A 390 47.00 14.12 25.65
N THR A 391 45.82 14.43 25.09
CA THR A 391 44.86 13.40 24.66
C THR A 391 45.09 12.97 23.22
N ASN A 392 45.09 13.92 22.29
CA ASN A 392 45.03 13.67 20.85
C ASN A 392 46.42 13.54 20.21
N VAL A 393 47.50 13.87 20.92
CA VAL A 393 48.89 13.63 20.47
C VAL A 393 49.52 12.53 21.31
N MET A 394 49.74 12.78 22.61
CA MET A 394 50.42 11.80 23.48
C MET A 394 49.59 10.54 23.71
N GLY A 395 48.28 10.67 23.98
CA GLY A 395 47.38 9.53 24.10
C GLY A 395 47.32 8.68 22.83
N SER A 396 47.27 9.30 21.64
CA SER A 396 47.37 8.57 20.37
C SER A 396 48.73 7.88 20.20
N LEU A 397 49.84 8.51 20.62
CA LEU A 397 51.16 7.87 20.61
C LEU A 397 51.20 6.63 21.51
N HIS A 398 50.75 6.72 22.76
CA HIS A 398 50.74 5.57 23.68
C HIS A 398 49.92 4.40 23.12
N VAL A 399 48.79 4.66 22.45
CA VAL A 399 47.95 3.62 21.82
C VAL A 399 48.68 2.98 20.62
N LEU A 400 49.45 3.76 19.84
CA LEU A 400 50.29 3.24 18.75
C LEU A 400 51.46 2.41 19.27
N GLU A 401 52.15 2.86 20.32
CA GLU A 401 53.28 2.16 20.95
C GLU A 401 52.83 0.85 21.61
N ALA A 402 51.72 0.87 22.35
CA ALA A 402 51.12 -0.33 22.93
C ALA A 402 50.69 -1.34 21.85
N ALA A 403 50.10 -0.87 20.75
CA ALA A 403 49.72 -1.71 19.60
C ALA A 403 50.93 -2.34 18.89
N ALA A 404 52.01 -1.58 18.69
CA ALA A 404 53.25 -2.09 18.13
C ALA A 404 53.92 -3.12 19.05
N SER A 405 53.88 -2.92 20.38
CA SER A 405 54.50 -3.81 21.37
C SER A 405 53.96 -5.26 21.39
N VAL A 406 52.77 -5.48 20.82
CA VAL A 406 52.11 -6.80 20.76
C VAL A 406 51.82 -7.32 19.35
N ASP A 407 52.29 -6.59 18.32
CA ASP A 407 52.19 -6.92 16.89
C ASP A 407 50.73 -6.98 16.36
N VAL A 408 50.00 -5.87 16.53
CA VAL A 408 48.64 -5.64 15.98
C VAL A 408 48.64 -5.69 14.44
N ASP A 409 47.79 -6.54 13.84
CA ASP A 409 47.66 -6.71 12.38
C ASP A 409 47.10 -5.46 11.68
N VAL A 410 46.13 -4.78 12.30
CA VAL A 410 45.36 -3.65 11.73
C VAL A 410 45.09 -2.57 12.78
N PHE A 411 45.37 -1.32 12.46
CA PHE A 411 45.14 -0.16 13.31
C PHE A 411 44.41 0.95 12.55
N VAL A 412 43.27 1.40 13.06
CA VAL A 412 42.39 2.39 12.41
C VAL A 412 42.23 3.60 13.33
N ASN A 413 42.95 4.68 13.06
CA ASN A 413 42.83 5.97 13.77
C ASN A 413 41.65 6.78 13.24
N VAL A 414 40.62 7.01 14.05
CA VAL A 414 39.51 7.91 13.68
C VAL A 414 40.02 9.35 13.70
N SER A 415 39.90 10.03 12.57
CA SER A 415 40.29 11.44 12.37
C SER A 415 39.09 12.27 11.90
N THR A 416 39.34 13.51 11.45
CA THR A 416 38.32 14.53 11.18
C THR A 416 38.74 15.40 10.00
N ASP A 417 37.78 15.85 9.21
CA ASP A 417 37.89 16.97 8.24
C ASP A 417 38.82 18.10 8.70
N LYS A 418 38.72 18.55 9.95
CA LYS A 418 39.53 19.64 10.54
C LYS A 418 41.05 19.35 10.60
N ALA A 419 41.49 18.12 10.31
CA ALA A 419 42.91 17.75 10.13
C ALA A 419 43.43 18.00 8.69
N ALA A 420 42.55 18.23 7.72
CA ALA A 420 42.90 18.82 6.43
C ALA A 420 43.04 20.34 6.60
N ASN A 421 44.19 20.90 6.17
CA ASN A 421 44.53 22.32 6.29
C ASN A 421 44.16 22.91 7.68
N PRO A 422 44.75 22.41 8.78
CA PRO A 422 44.28 22.71 10.13
C PRO A 422 44.46 24.20 10.51
N THR A 423 43.44 24.75 11.17
CA THR A 423 43.37 26.15 11.65
C THR A 423 43.08 26.25 13.16
N THR A 424 43.10 25.11 13.87
CA THR A 424 42.63 24.94 15.25
C THR A 424 43.54 23.99 16.02
N ALA A 425 43.65 24.16 17.34
CA ALA A 425 44.34 23.22 18.22
C ALA A 425 43.82 21.78 18.06
N LEU A 426 42.51 21.62 17.83
CA LEU A 426 41.91 20.33 17.47
C LEU A 426 42.53 19.77 16.17
N GLY A 427 42.44 20.52 15.07
CA GLY A 427 42.95 20.12 13.77
C GLY A 427 44.44 19.80 13.78
N HIS A 428 45.25 20.66 14.41
CA HIS A 428 46.68 20.44 14.58
C HIS A 428 47.00 19.22 15.44
N SER A 429 46.18 18.89 16.44
CA SER A 429 46.39 17.68 17.26
C SER A 429 46.09 16.40 16.47
N LYS A 430 44.94 16.31 15.79
CA LYS A 430 44.58 15.13 15.00
C LYS A 430 45.45 14.97 13.74
N ARG A 431 45.88 16.06 13.11
CA ARG A 431 46.87 16.01 12.02
C ARG A 431 48.23 15.51 12.50
N VAL A 432 48.62 15.70 13.76
CA VAL A 432 49.82 15.04 14.32
C VAL A 432 49.56 13.55 14.57
N ALA A 433 48.40 13.15 15.11
CA ALA A 433 48.03 11.74 15.26
C ALA A 433 48.07 10.97 13.93
N GLU A 434 47.63 11.59 12.83
CA GLU A 434 47.76 11.03 11.47
C GLU A 434 49.23 10.75 11.10
N LYS A 435 50.13 11.72 11.33
CA LYS A 435 51.56 11.58 10.99
C LYS A 435 52.28 10.53 11.84
N LEU A 436 51.88 10.38 13.11
CA LEU A 436 52.38 9.34 14.01
C LEU A 436 51.86 7.95 13.59
N THR A 437 50.57 7.84 13.25
CA THR A 437 49.96 6.60 12.73
C THR A 437 50.66 6.17 11.43
N ALA A 438 50.96 7.12 10.55
CA ALA A 438 51.64 6.87 9.28
C ALA A 438 53.10 6.43 9.45
N TRP A 439 53.83 7.02 10.42
CA TRP A 439 55.18 6.57 10.77
C TRP A 439 55.16 5.16 11.37
N MET A 440 54.21 4.88 12.28
CA MET A 440 54.10 3.56 12.91
C MET A 440 53.75 2.45 11.89
N GLY A 441 52.94 2.76 10.88
CA GLY A 441 52.67 1.83 9.76
C GLY A 441 53.92 1.49 8.94
N GLU A 442 54.83 2.43 8.76
CA GLU A 442 56.12 2.17 8.11
C GLU A 442 57.07 1.36 8.99
N GLN A 443 57.16 1.66 10.30
CA GLN A 443 58.03 0.92 11.22
C GLN A 443 57.58 -0.53 11.45
N THR A 444 56.26 -0.77 11.49
CA THR A 444 55.69 -2.10 11.72
C THR A 444 55.49 -2.92 10.45
N GLY A 445 55.36 -2.27 9.28
CA GLY A 445 54.91 -2.91 8.05
C GLY A 445 53.45 -3.43 8.11
N ARG A 446 52.68 -3.01 9.12
CA ARG A 446 51.30 -3.43 9.37
C ARG A 446 50.28 -2.42 8.82
N ARG A 447 49.00 -2.79 8.77
CA ARG A 447 47.92 -1.93 8.21
C ARG A 447 47.48 -0.86 9.21
N TYR A 448 48.33 0.14 9.42
CA TYR A 448 48.06 1.32 10.23
C TYR A 448 47.64 2.47 9.32
N ALA A 449 46.38 2.91 9.43
CA ALA A 449 45.81 3.99 8.64
C ALA A 449 44.97 4.93 9.51
N SER A 450 44.76 6.16 9.04
CA SER A 450 43.81 7.10 9.64
C SER A 450 42.59 7.28 8.74
N VAL A 451 41.40 7.48 9.29
CA VAL A 451 40.16 7.68 8.51
C VAL A 451 39.57 9.05 8.83
N ARG A 452 39.50 9.96 7.85
CA ARG A 452 38.84 11.27 7.98
C ARG A 452 37.41 11.23 7.46
N PHE A 453 36.53 11.90 8.19
CA PHE A 453 35.18 12.25 7.76
C PHE A 453 34.76 13.59 8.39
N GLY A 454 33.65 14.15 7.92
CA GLY A 454 33.09 15.40 8.41
C GLY A 454 32.31 15.25 9.73
N ASN A 455 31.29 16.08 9.92
CA ASN A 455 30.41 15.96 11.07
C ASN A 455 29.53 14.70 10.96
N VAL A 456 29.12 14.17 12.12
CA VAL A 456 28.11 13.10 12.22
C VAL A 456 26.87 13.60 12.98
N PHE A 457 25.69 13.24 12.47
CA PHE A 457 24.40 13.53 13.12
C PHE A 457 24.29 12.87 14.50
N GLY A 458 23.39 13.37 15.35
CA GLY A 458 23.09 12.82 16.69
C GLY A 458 24.22 12.80 17.74
N SER A 459 25.49 13.03 17.38
CA SER A 459 26.62 12.79 18.29
C SER A 459 26.60 13.70 19.53
N ARG A 460 27.03 13.16 20.70
CA ARG A 460 27.03 13.87 22.00
C ARG A 460 27.68 15.26 21.86
N GLY A 461 26.99 16.31 22.31
CA GLY A 461 27.49 17.69 22.28
C GLY A 461 27.67 18.31 20.88
N SER A 462 26.96 17.82 19.85
CA SER A 462 26.93 18.44 18.52
C SER A 462 25.81 19.51 18.39
N MET A 463 25.75 20.17 17.22
CA MET A 463 24.80 21.26 16.94
C MET A 463 23.33 20.83 17.02
N LEU A 464 22.96 19.64 16.52
CA LEU A 464 21.54 19.22 16.49
C LEU A 464 20.95 19.07 17.91
N PRO A 465 21.59 18.36 18.86
CA PRO A 465 21.14 18.36 20.26
C PRO A 465 21.06 19.76 20.90
N LEU A 466 21.99 20.67 20.56
CA LEU A 466 21.97 22.04 21.06
C LEU A 466 20.75 22.82 20.55
N PHE A 467 20.46 22.75 19.24
CA PHE A 467 19.33 23.45 18.64
C PHE A 467 17.99 22.89 19.15
N ALA A 468 17.88 21.56 19.28
CA ALA A 468 16.70 20.92 19.87
C ALA A 468 16.49 21.36 21.33
N GLU A 469 17.56 21.46 22.14
CA GLU A 469 17.49 21.91 23.53
C GLU A 469 17.18 23.42 23.65
N GLN A 470 17.75 24.27 22.78
CA GLN A 470 17.41 25.69 22.69
C GLN A 470 15.91 25.89 22.42
N ILE A 471 15.38 25.17 21.42
CA ILE A 471 13.95 25.15 21.08
C ILE A 471 13.10 24.68 22.27
N ARG A 472 13.51 23.59 22.94
CA ARG A 472 12.81 23.02 24.10
C ARG A 472 12.78 23.97 25.30
N GLN A 473 13.83 24.77 25.48
CA GLN A 473 13.89 25.83 26.50
C GLN A 473 13.16 27.12 26.07
N GLY A 474 12.77 27.25 24.79
CA GLY A 474 12.18 28.47 24.23
C GLY A 474 13.18 29.61 23.99
N GLY A 475 14.48 29.31 23.97
CA GLY A 475 15.54 30.27 23.65
C GLY A 475 15.86 30.32 22.15
N PRO A 476 16.53 31.40 21.68
CA PRO A 476 16.91 31.55 20.27
C PRO A 476 17.86 30.45 19.79
N ILE A 477 17.74 30.08 18.51
CA ILE A 477 18.67 29.15 17.86
C ILE A 477 19.91 29.93 17.44
N THR A 478 21.08 29.55 17.97
CA THR A 478 22.33 30.30 17.74
C THR A 478 23.13 29.76 16.56
N VAL A 479 23.15 30.48 15.43
CA VAL A 479 23.90 30.11 14.22
C VAL A 479 25.16 30.99 14.11
N THR A 480 26.32 30.41 13.86
CA THR A 480 27.59 31.18 13.82
C THR A 480 27.70 32.08 12.59
N HIS A 481 27.27 31.62 11.41
CA HIS A 481 27.24 32.43 10.18
C HIS A 481 26.15 31.92 9.23
N PRO A 482 25.40 32.80 8.52
CA PRO A 482 24.35 32.36 7.60
C PRO A 482 24.86 31.38 6.53
N ASP A 483 26.01 31.67 5.92
CA ASP A 483 26.60 30.87 4.85
C ASP A 483 27.49 29.70 5.35
N ALA A 484 27.57 29.42 6.65
CA ALA A 484 28.39 28.32 7.16
C ALA A 484 27.85 26.98 6.64
N THR A 485 28.71 26.18 6.00
CA THR A 485 28.37 24.81 5.58
C THR A 485 29.18 23.77 6.32
N ARG A 486 28.59 22.59 6.54
CA ARG A 486 29.29 21.42 7.05
C ARG A 486 28.86 20.18 6.30
N TYR A 487 29.81 19.26 6.13
CA TYR A 487 29.55 17.92 5.66
C TYR A 487 28.94 17.08 6.78
N PHE A 488 27.86 16.33 6.49
CA PHE A 488 27.19 15.48 7.48
C PHE A 488 26.96 14.05 6.96
N MET A 489 27.20 13.06 7.83
CA MET A 489 26.79 11.67 7.63
C MET A 489 26.12 11.10 8.89
N THR A 490 25.46 9.94 8.77
CA THR A 490 24.94 9.24 9.96
C THR A 490 26.07 8.53 10.70
N ILE A 491 25.96 8.37 12.02
CA ILE A 491 26.98 7.65 12.80
C ILE A 491 27.13 6.19 12.31
N PRO A 492 26.04 5.44 11.99
CA PRO A 492 26.16 4.09 11.46
C PRO A 492 26.91 4.01 10.13
N GLU A 493 26.61 4.89 9.16
CA GLU A 493 27.31 4.94 7.87
C GLU A 493 28.81 5.27 8.05
N ALA A 494 29.14 6.20 8.96
CA ALA A 494 30.54 6.51 9.29
C ALA A 494 31.27 5.27 9.80
N CYS A 495 30.66 4.52 10.72
CA CYS A 495 31.29 3.37 11.35
C CYS A 495 31.41 2.17 10.39
N GLN A 496 30.42 1.93 9.52
CA GLN A 496 30.52 0.93 8.45
C GLN A 496 31.69 1.24 7.51
N LEU A 497 31.82 2.48 7.07
CA LEU A 497 32.90 2.92 6.18
C LEU A 497 34.28 2.91 6.88
N VAL A 498 34.36 3.20 8.18
CA VAL A 498 35.58 3.06 9.00
C VAL A 498 36.03 1.60 9.11
N ILE A 499 35.10 0.65 9.22
CA ILE A 499 35.40 -0.79 9.23
C ILE A 499 35.86 -1.26 7.83
N GLN A 500 35.21 -0.79 6.77
CA GLN A 500 35.63 -1.11 5.40
C GLN A 500 37.00 -0.51 5.05
N ALA A 501 37.29 0.72 5.53
CA ALA A 501 38.58 1.37 5.44
C ALA A 501 39.70 0.52 6.08
N GLY A 502 39.45 -0.10 7.24
CA GLY A 502 40.39 -1.00 7.90
C GLY A 502 40.73 -2.27 7.11
N ALA A 503 39.84 -2.72 6.23
CA ALA A 503 40.11 -3.86 5.34
C ALA A 503 41.01 -3.48 4.15
N ILE A 504 40.70 -2.37 3.47
CA ILE A 504 41.37 -1.94 2.23
C ILE A 504 42.68 -1.15 2.46
N ALA A 505 42.97 -0.77 3.71
CA ALA A 505 44.17 -0.03 4.08
C ALA A 505 45.48 -0.75 3.69
N ARG A 506 46.38 -0.02 3.02
CA ARG A 506 47.74 -0.44 2.66
C ARG A 506 48.77 -0.15 3.76
N GLY A 507 48.41 0.69 4.74
CA GLY A 507 49.31 1.19 5.78
C GLY A 507 50.04 2.47 5.38
N GLY A 508 50.29 3.36 6.34
CA GLY A 508 51.00 4.63 6.10
C GLY A 508 50.18 5.73 5.43
N GLU A 509 48.86 5.56 5.32
CA GLU A 509 47.96 6.43 4.55
C GLU A 509 46.80 7.02 5.37
N VAL A 510 46.15 8.04 4.81
CA VAL A 510 44.88 8.58 5.29
C VAL A 510 43.78 8.22 4.29
N LEU A 511 42.71 7.61 4.77
CA LEU A 511 41.52 7.27 4.02
C LEU A 511 40.47 8.36 4.27
N ILE A 512 39.87 8.91 3.22
CA ILE A 512 38.91 10.02 3.33
C ILE A 512 37.54 9.50 2.86
N LEU A 513 36.52 9.65 3.71
CA LEU A 513 35.17 9.18 3.40
C LEU A 513 34.42 10.17 2.50
N ASP A 514 33.63 9.65 1.56
CA ASP A 514 32.74 10.46 0.75
C ASP A 514 31.56 11.00 1.59
N MET A 515 31.57 12.32 1.76
CA MET A 515 30.57 13.04 2.53
C MET A 515 29.42 13.60 1.68
N GLY A 516 29.38 13.39 0.36
CA GLY A 516 28.36 13.99 -0.51
C GLY A 516 28.39 15.53 -0.47
N GLU A 517 27.22 16.16 -0.63
CA GLU A 517 27.11 17.63 -0.67
C GLU A 517 27.14 18.27 0.73
N PRO A 518 27.78 19.44 0.90
CA PRO A 518 27.84 20.16 2.18
C PRO A 518 26.54 20.95 2.45
N VAL A 519 26.00 20.85 3.67
CA VAL A 519 24.70 21.45 4.05
C VAL A 519 24.92 22.74 4.82
N ARG A 520 24.13 23.80 4.55
CA ARG A 520 24.17 25.06 5.32
C ARG A 520 23.56 24.88 6.71
N ILE A 521 24.21 25.45 7.73
CA ILE A 521 23.74 25.40 9.12
C ILE A 521 22.45 26.23 9.32
N MET A 522 22.29 27.33 8.56
CA MET A 522 21.05 28.13 8.56
C MET A 522 19.83 27.31 8.13
N ASP A 523 19.95 26.52 7.06
CA ASP A 523 18.83 25.72 6.53
C ASP A 523 18.39 24.64 7.54
N ILE A 524 19.35 24.08 8.31
CA ILE A 524 19.09 23.14 9.40
C ILE A 524 18.36 23.84 10.57
N ALA A 525 18.81 25.04 10.97
CA ALA A 525 18.17 25.83 12.03
C ALA A 525 16.71 26.19 11.68
N GLN A 526 16.47 26.64 10.44
CA GLN A 526 15.13 26.98 9.94
C GLN A 526 14.20 25.77 9.94
N ARG A 527 14.67 24.61 9.43
CA ARG A 527 13.90 23.35 9.42
C ARG A 527 13.52 22.88 10.83
N LEU A 528 14.47 22.85 11.77
CA LEU A 528 14.20 22.45 13.16
C LEU A 528 13.16 23.36 13.82
N ARG A 529 13.25 24.68 13.59
CA ARG A 529 12.27 25.64 14.10
C ARG A 529 10.85 25.33 13.59
N ALA A 530 10.70 25.18 12.28
CA ALA A 530 9.43 24.85 11.64
C ALA A 530 8.83 23.54 12.18
N MET A 531 9.61 22.45 12.16
CA MET A 531 9.18 21.14 12.69
C MET A 531 8.69 21.18 14.14
N SER A 532 9.30 22.02 14.97
CA SER A 532 8.94 22.13 16.39
C SER A 532 7.65 22.89 16.67
N GLY A 533 7.04 23.52 15.65
CA GLY A 533 5.89 24.42 15.81
C GLY A 533 6.22 25.73 16.55
N ARG A 534 7.52 26.07 16.69
CA ARG A 534 8.01 27.22 17.45
C ARG A 534 8.58 28.32 16.54
N GLU A 535 7.78 28.78 15.59
CA GLU A 535 8.13 29.92 14.72
C GLU A 535 8.42 31.22 15.49
N ASP A 536 7.89 31.34 16.72
CA ASP A 536 8.16 32.42 17.66
C ASP A 536 9.65 32.52 18.09
N ILE A 537 10.42 31.47 17.88
CA ILE A 537 11.84 31.43 18.24
C ILE A 537 12.70 32.15 17.17
N ALA A 538 13.48 33.13 17.62
CA ALA A 538 14.45 33.83 16.78
C ALA A 538 15.64 32.91 16.41
N ILE A 539 16.25 33.17 15.25
CA ILE A 539 17.55 32.60 14.88
C ILE A 539 18.57 33.74 14.95
N GLU A 540 19.51 33.64 15.89
CA GLU A 540 20.50 34.69 16.17
C GLU A 540 21.84 34.36 15.51
N ILE A 541 22.45 35.35 14.85
CA ILE A 541 23.79 35.22 14.26
C ILE A 541 24.84 35.59 15.31
N THR A 542 25.59 34.61 15.81
CA THR A 542 26.57 34.81 16.89
C THR A 542 28.00 35.11 16.42
N GLY A 543 28.25 35.02 15.11
CA GLY A 543 29.58 35.15 14.52
C GLY A 543 30.37 33.84 14.49
N LEU A 544 31.35 33.74 13.58
CA LEU A 544 32.29 32.63 13.55
C LEU A 544 33.21 32.69 14.78
N ARG A 545 33.49 31.52 15.36
CA ARG A 545 34.39 31.41 16.52
C ARG A 545 35.86 31.46 16.07
N HIS A 546 36.77 31.79 16.98
CA HIS A 546 38.20 31.81 16.65
C HIS A 546 38.68 30.46 16.09
N GLY A 547 39.41 30.49 14.97
CA GLY A 547 39.87 29.30 14.23
C GLY A 547 38.81 28.55 13.41
N GLU A 548 37.52 28.87 13.55
CA GLU A 548 36.43 28.16 12.87
C GLU A 548 36.33 28.53 11.38
N LYS A 549 36.42 27.53 10.50
CA LYS A 549 36.25 27.72 9.05
C LYS A 549 34.79 28.00 8.68
N LEU A 550 34.56 28.81 7.64
CA LEU A 550 33.22 29.01 7.06
C LEU A 550 32.72 27.74 6.36
N HIS A 551 33.59 27.12 5.56
CA HIS A 551 33.41 25.82 4.90
C HIS A 551 34.56 24.90 5.31
N GLU A 552 34.30 23.60 5.49
CA GLU A 552 35.34 22.64 5.89
C GLU A 552 36.01 22.02 4.65
N ASP A 553 37.30 21.69 4.76
CA ASP A 553 38.03 20.94 3.73
C ASP A 553 38.00 19.44 4.08
N LEU A 554 37.74 18.57 3.11
CA LEU A 554 37.91 17.11 3.29
C LEU A 554 39.32 16.64 2.88
N ILE A 555 39.90 17.30 1.87
CA ILE A 555 41.18 16.99 1.25
C ILE A 555 42.13 18.17 1.49
N GLY A 556 43.31 17.89 2.03
CA GLY A 556 44.33 18.91 2.32
C GLY A 556 45.07 19.37 1.05
N THR A 557 45.73 20.53 1.15
CA THR A 557 46.52 21.09 0.04
C THR A 557 47.67 20.16 -0.32
N GLY A 558 47.61 19.53 -1.50
CA GLY A 558 48.59 18.55 -1.99
C GLY A 558 48.22 17.08 -1.76
N GLU A 559 47.03 16.79 -1.23
CA GLU A 559 46.45 15.44 -1.17
C GLU A 559 45.57 15.17 -2.42
N THR A 560 45.32 13.90 -2.77
CA THR A 560 44.56 13.49 -3.97
C THR A 560 43.26 12.73 -3.64
N ASP A 561 42.23 12.83 -4.51
CA ASP A 561 41.00 12.02 -4.44
C ASP A 561 41.12 10.78 -5.34
N GLU A 562 41.91 9.79 -4.90
CA GLU A 562 42.08 8.52 -5.63
C GLU A 562 41.27 7.41 -4.95
N ARG A 563 40.34 6.78 -5.69
CA ARG A 563 39.40 5.76 -5.16
C ARG A 563 39.61 4.38 -5.80
N PRO A 564 40.79 3.74 -5.64
CA PRO A 564 41.16 2.53 -6.37
C PRO A 564 40.41 1.26 -5.95
N PHE A 565 39.77 1.24 -4.76
CA PHE A 565 39.16 0.03 -4.19
C PHE A 565 37.70 0.17 -3.79
N HIS A 566 37.24 1.37 -3.38
CA HIS A 566 35.89 1.57 -2.89
C HIS A 566 35.34 2.95 -3.30
N PRO A 567 34.13 3.06 -3.88
CA PRO A 567 33.65 4.32 -4.48
C PRO A 567 33.41 5.44 -3.45
N LYS A 568 33.21 5.11 -2.17
CA LYS A 568 33.04 6.07 -1.06
C LYS A 568 34.30 6.30 -0.20
N ILE A 569 35.47 5.74 -0.56
CA ILE A 569 36.71 5.93 0.22
C ILE A 569 37.86 6.27 -0.72
N SER A 570 38.49 7.43 -0.51
CA SER A 570 39.70 7.83 -1.23
C SER A 570 40.97 7.69 -0.40
N HIS A 571 42.09 7.47 -1.08
CA HIS A 571 43.40 7.20 -0.49
C HIS A 571 44.31 8.42 -0.65
N ALA A 572 44.62 9.10 0.46
CA ALA A 572 45.54 10.22 0.52
C ALA A 572 46.85 9.83 1.23
N LYS A 573 47.98 10.26 0.67
CA LYS A 573 49.31 9.97 1.26
C LYS A 573 49.54 10.83 2.51
N ALA A 574 49.82 10.19 3.63
CA ALA A 574 50.20 10.89 4.85
C ALA A 574 51.64 11.42 4.78
N GLU A 575 51.87 12.58 5.36
CA GLU A 575 53.21 12.93 5.86
C GLU A 575 53.52 12.06 7.10
N ARG A 576 54.79 11.75 7.34
CA ARG A 576 55.23 10.99 8.51
C ARG A 576 55.85 11.92 9.56
N LEU A 577 55.71 11.56 10.83
CA LEU A 577 56.39 12.21 11.94
C LEU A 577 56.94 11.13 12.87
N ASP A 578 58.25 11.15 13.06
CA ASP A 578 58.94 10.32 14.04
C ASP A 578 58.64 10.82 15.47
N PRO A 579 58.22 9.96 16.41
CA PRO A 579 57.96 10.34 17.80
C PRO A 579 59.12 11.07 18.49
N ALA A 580 60.38 10.75 18.15
CA ALA A 580 61.56 11.44 18.69
C ALA A 580 61.66 12.92 18.27
N ASN A 581 60.87 13.35 17.27
CA ASN A 581 60.75 14.73 16.81
C ASN A 581 59.45 15.43 17.28
N LEU A 582 58.74 14.87 18.28
CA LEU A 582 57.57 15.50 18.91
C LEU A 582 57.97 16.62 19.88
N ASP A 583 57.97 17.85 19.38
CA ASP A 583 58.15 19.05 20.20
C ASP A 583 56.81 19.81 20.39
N ARG A 584 56.35 19.89 21.65
CA ARG A 584 55.12 20.59 22.08
C ARG A 584 55.18 22.11 21.85
N HIS A 585 56.36 22.73 21.98
CA HIS A 585 56.55 24.15 21.72
C HIS A 585 56.48 24.43 20.22
N VAL A 586 57.18 23.66 19.38
CA VAL A 586 57.09 23.76 17.91
C VAL A 586 55.68 23.49 17.42
N TRP A 587 54.96 22.54 18.02
CA TRP A 587 53.54 22.29 17.72
C TRP A 587 52.64 23.50 18.07
N LYS A 588 52.80 24.10 19.25
CA LYS A 588 52.07 25.33 19.62
C LYS A 588 52.36 26.49 18.65
N VAL A 589 53.64 26.73 18.34
CA VAL A 589 54.07 27.77 17.38
C VAL A 589 53.42 27.55 16.01
N ARG A 590 53.46 26.32 15.48
CA ARG A 590 52.91 25.99 14.16
C ARG A 590 51.39 26.13 14.05
N GLY A 591 50.66 26.10 15.17
CA GLY A 591 49.22 26.30 15.21
C GLY A 591 48.77 27.61 15.87
N GLY A 592 49.67 28.57 16.07
CA GLY A 592 49.33 29.89 16.65
C GLY A 592 48.83 29.88 18.10
N MET A 593 49.00 28.77 18.82
CA MET A 593 48.41 28.54 20.14
C MET A 593 49.15 29.31 21.26
N MET A 594 48.41 29.91 22.18
CA MET A 594 48.99 30.72 23.26
C MET A 594 49.86 29.92 24.25
N PHE A 595 50.89 30.62 24.77
CA PHE A 595 51.81 30.10 25.78
C PHE A 595 51.28 30.37 27.19
N THR A 596 51.10 29.30 27.94
CA THR A 596 50.63 29.25 29.34
C THR A 596 51.80 29.31 30.35
N GLY A 597 52.95 29.85 29.94
CA GLY A 597 54.17 29.93 30.74
C GLY A 597 55.21 30.85 30.12
N SER A 598 56.19 31.29 30.92
CA SER A 598 57.25 32.20 30.50
C SER A 598 58.11 31.64 29.37
N ILE A 599 58.45 32.48 28.40
CA ILE A 599 59.29 32.14 27.25
C ILE A 599 60.69 31.76 27.76
N PRO A 600 61.17 30.52 27.54
CA PRO A 600 62.59 30.21 27.71
C PRO A 600 63.35 30.94 26.60
N GLN A 601 64.33 31.78 26.96
CA GLN A 601 65.26 32.31 25.96
C GLN A 601 66.09 31.16 25.37
N VAL A 602 65.74 30.74 24.16
CA VAL A 602 66.63 29.89 23.35
C VAL A 602 67.83 30.76 22.96
N VAL A 603 68.91 30.65 23.73
CA VAL A 603 70.21 31.25 23.35
C VAL A 603 70.74 30.45 22.16
N VAL A 604 70.43 30.91 20.95
CA VAL A 604 70.91 30.31 19.70
C VAL A 604 72.42 30.56 19.60
N SER A 605 73.20 29.63 20.14
CA SER A 605 74.67 29.63 20.08
C SER A 605 75.15 29.22 18.69
N THR A 606 74.92 30.08 17.70
CA THR A 606 75.48 29.96 16.36
C THR A 606 76.24 31.24 16.01
N GLN A 607 77.51 31.31 16.41
CA GLN A 607 78.45 32.25 15.78
C GLN A 607 78.73 31.79 14.34
N PRO A 608 78.41 32.58 13.30
CA PRO A 608 79.01 32.39 11.99
C PRO A 608 80.47 32.86 12.07
N ARG A 609 81.41 32.14 11.46
CA ARG A 609 82.78 32.66 11.30
C ARG A 609 82.76 33.89 10.40
N ILE A 610 83.49 34.94 10.81
CA ILE A 610 83.58 36.19 10.06
C ILE A 610 84.38 36.00 8.77
N THR A 611 83.79 36.33 7.63
CA THR A 611 84.51 36.56 6.35
C THR A 611 83.98 37.82 5.65
N SER A 612 84.56 38.96 6.03
CA SER A 612 84.85 40.16 5.21
C SER A 612 83.88 40.67 4.12
N PHE A 613 83.36 41.89 4.32
CA PHE A 613 83.10 42.95 3.30
C PHE A 613 82.04 42.67 2.20
N SER A 614 81.43 43.65 1.51
CA SER A 614 81.59 45.13 1.48
C SER A 614 80.25 45.86 1.31
N VAL A 615 80.23 47.17 1.58
CA VAL A 615 79.07 48.08 1.43
C VAL A 615 79.13 48.85 0.10
N PRO A 616 78.00 49.02 -0.62
CA PRO A 616 77.74 50.24 -1.41
C PRO A 616 76.65 51.14 -0.80
N ARG A 617 76.58 52.40 -1.25
CA ARG A 617 75.94 53.52 -0.52
C ARG A 617 74.91 54.28 -1.37
N ALA A 618 73.74 54.56 -0.78
CA ALA A 618 72.84 55.71 -0.96
C ALA A 618 72.62 56.41 -2.33
N ALA A 619 71.35 56.50 -2.75
CA ALA A 619 70.72 57.62 -3.49
C ALA A 619 69.19 57.43 -3.49
N ARG A 620 68.29 58.43 -3.57
CA ARG A 620 68.35 59.91 -3.36
C ARG A 620 66.90 60.41 -3.08
N CYS A 621 66.73 61.60 -2.50
CA CYS A 621 65.43 62.26 -2.31
C CYS A 621 64.97 63.04 -3.58
N VAL A 622 63.90 63.86 -3.41
CA VAL A 622 63.30 64.87 -4.33
C VAL A 622 62.08 64.31 -5.10
N SER A 623 60.83 64.44 -4.63
CA SER A 623 59.89 65.61 -4.59
C SER A 623 59.11 65.80 -5.92
N SER A 624 57.95 66.49 -6.05
CA SER A 624 57.07 67.28 -5.14
C SER A 624 55.76 67.64 -5.88
N ARG A 625 54.81 68.32 -5.18
CA ARG A 625 53.63 69.10 -5.66
C ARG A 625 52.31 68.29 -5.74
N GLU A 626 51.24 68.64 -4.99
CA GLU A 626 50.39 69.87 -4.97
C GLU A 626 49.39 69.86 -6.15
N ASP A 627 48.06 70.04 -6.04
CA ASP A 627 47.13 70.52 -4.97
C ASP A 627 45.73 69.84 -5.12
N GLY A 628 44.70 69.98 -4.25
CA GLY A 628 44.51 70.76 -3.01
C GLY A 628 43.03 70.74 -2.50
N HIS A 629 42.65 71.68 -1.62
CA HIS A 629 41.34 71.88 -0.94
C HIS A 629 40.94 70.84 0.15
N GLU A 630 40.43 71.20 1.35
CA GLU A 630 40.25 72.51 2.03
C GLU A 630 40.15 72.31 3.58
N SER A 631 39.95 73.36 4.40
CA SER A 631 40.12 73.34 5.88
C SER A 631 39.12 74.26 6.63
N GLU A 632 39.02 74.38 7.97
CA GLU A 632 39.91 73.91 9.06
C GLU A 632 39.17 73.57 10.42
N HIS A 633 39.30 74.42 11.44
CA HIS A 633 38.91 74.29 12.87
C HIS A 633 38.04 75.51 13.31
N PRO A 634 37.64 75.76 14.60
CA PRO A 634 37.99 75.14 15.90
C PRO A 634 36.80 74.93 16.90
N SER A 635 37.16 74.78 18.20
CA SER A 635 36.38 74.71 19.47
C SER A 635 35.54 73.44 19.74
N VAL A 636 35.53 72.78 20.92
CA VAL A 636 35.93 73.05 22.33
C VAL A 636 34.89 73.76 23.20
N ASP A 637 34.26 73.02 24.13
CA ASP A 637 34.24 73.36 25.58
C ASP A 637 34.03 72.12 26.48
N THR A 638 34.07 72.30 27.80
CA THR A 638 34.10 71.29 28.89
C THR A 638 33.10 71.73 30.03
N PRO A 639 33.12 71.34 31.34
CA PRO A 639 33.99 70.43 32.11
C PRO A 639 33.32 69.58 33.27
N ARG A 640 34.18 68.86 34.03
CA ARG A 640 34.00 68.27 35.39
C ARG A 640 33.11 67.00 35.51
N GLY A 641 33.43 66.02 36.37
CA GLY A 641 34.69 65.84 37.11
C GLY A 641 34.74 64.71 38.17
N ALA A 642 35.85 63.96 38.15
CA ALA A 642 36.67 63.49 39.29
C ALA A 642 36.18 62.45 40.36
N ASN A 643 36.99 61.38 40.44
CA ASN A 643 37.52 60.68 41.64
C ASN A 643 36.73 59.60 42.42
N GLY A 644 37.49 58.56 42.82
CA GLY A 644 37.15 57.53 43.82
C GLY A 644 36.84 56.14 43.22
N GLY A 645 37.52 55.03 43.56
CA GLY A 645 38.76 54.84 44.32
C GLY A 645 38.73 53.63 45.28
N THR A 646 39.67 52.67 45.11
CA THR A 646 39.89 51.44 45.94
C THR A 646 38.72 50.43 46.03
N ALA A 647 38.83 49.08 46.03
CA ALA A 647 39.88 48.05 46.21
C ALA A 647 39.67 47.19 47.49
N GLY A 648 39.78 45.86 47.35
CA GLY A 648 39.45 44.83 48.35
C GLY A 648 38.29 43.93 47.86
N ALA A 649 38.40 42.63 47.51
CA ALA A 649 39.19 41.46 47.96
C ALA A 649 38.48 40.60 49.05
N PHE A 650 38.16 39.33 48.66
CA PHE A 650 38.15 38.02 49.37
C PHE A 650 37.95 37.93 50.92
N PRO A 651 37.43 36.81 51.49
CA PRO A 651 37.57 35.42 51.02
C PRO A 651 36.31 34.52 51.14
N ALA A 652 36.52 33.20 51.09
CA ALA A 652 35.56 32.10 50.91
C ALA A 652 35.12 31.37 52.21
N SER A 653 34.45 30.21 52.05
CA SER A 653 34.21 29.13 53.03
C SER A 653 33.20 29.42 54.17
N THR A 654 32.54 28.44 54.81
CA THR A 654 32.88 27.01 54.99
C THR A 654 31.64 26.10 55.03
N GLU A 655 31.86 24.78 55.17
CA GLU A 655 30.87 23.70 55.23
C GLU A 655 29.98 23.71 56.49
N ALA A 656 28.85 23.01 56.42
CA ALA A 656 28.29 22.23 57.53
C ALA A 656 27.38 21.11 56.99
N ALA A 657 27.48 19.90 57.56
CA ALA A 657 26.57 18.79 57.33
C ALA A 657 25.87 18.41 58.65
N GLY A 658 24.71 17.76 58.57
CA GLY A 658 23.99 17.25 59.74
C GLY A 658 22.71 16.50 59.38
N ASP A 659 22.64 15.23 59.77
CA ASP A 659 21.44 14.39 59.65
C ASP A 659 20.34 14.81 60.64
N HIS A 660 19.07 14.53 60.31
CA HIS A 660 18.21 13.68 61.16
C HIS A 660 16.81 13.38 60.56
N VAL A 661 16.61 12.11 60.17
CA VAL A 661 15.54 11.18 60.61
C VAL A 661 14.08 11.69 60.77
N ASP A 662 13.25 11.26 59.80
CA ASP A 662 11.87 10.70 59.84
C ASP A 662 10.61 11.38 60.43
N ASP A 663 9.51 11.01 59.73
CA ASP A 663 8.10 10.84 60.13
C ASP A 663 7.18 12.04 60.50
N GLY A 664 5.90 11.93 60.11
CA GLY A 664 4.82 12.83 60.61
C GLY A 664 3.70 13.24 59.62
N ALA A 665 2.85 12.30 59.20
CA ALA A 665 1.69 12.49 58.30
C ALA A 665 0.68 13.64 58.65
N GLY A 666 -0.04 14.19 57.66
CA GLY A 666 -1.34 14.88 57.95
C GLY A 666 -2.00 15.81 56.92
N ARG A 667 -2.96 15.29 56.13
CA ARG A 667 -4.17 15.91 55.52
C ARG A 667 -4.39 17.45 55.45
N VAL A 668 -4.66 17.92 54.22
CA VAL A 668 -5.82 18.77 53.77
C VAL A 668 -6.14 20.12 54.45
N PRO A 669 -6.24 21.20 53.64
CA PRO A 669 -7.38 22.15 53.75
C PRO A 669 -7.97 22.66 52.40
N GLN A 670 -9.14 23.34 52.48
CA GLN A 670 -9.74 24.27 51.49
C GLN A 670 -9.16 25.72 51.72
N PRO A 671 -9.72 26.92 51.35
CA PRO A 671 -10.96 27.39 50.64
C PRO A 671 -10.59 28.35 49.44
N PRO A 672 -11.34 29.40 48.95
CA PRO A 672 -12.66 29.99 49.28
C PRO A 672 -13.56 30.35 48.04
N ALA A 673 -14.42 31.38 48.17
CA ALA A 673 -15.33 31.97 47.16
C ALA A 673 -14.88 33.42 46.77
N ASP A 674 -15.60 34.38 46.15
CA ASP A 674 -17.04 34.74 46.05
C ASP A 674 -17.30 35.74 44.87
N ARG A 675 -18.57 35.92 44.42
CA ARG A 675 -19.32 37.24 44.35
C ARG A 675 -20.68 37.20 43.61
N HIS A 676 -21.49 38.25 43.83
CA HIS A 676 -22.93 38.38 43.48
C HIS A 676 -23.26 39.12 42.16
N THR A 677 -24.49 38.93 41.63
CA THR A 677 -25.53 40.00 41.48
C THR A 677 -26.95 39.45 41.23
N ALA A 678 -27.98 40.30 41.44
CA ALA A 678 -29.43 40.05 41.33
C ALA A 678 -30.00 40.35 39.90
N GLY A 679 -31.27 40.12 39.53
CA GLY A 679 -32.45 39.55 40.24
C GLY A 679 -33.79 39.81 39.47
N SER A 680 -34.95 39.51 40.11
CA SER A 680 -36.36 39.66 39.61
C SER A 680 -36.79 38.78 38.41
N GLY A 681 -38.07 38.40 38.23
CA GLY A 681 -39.25 38.51 39.10
C GLY A 681 -40.57 37.99 38.46
N ASP A 682 -41.47 37.44 39.30
CA ASP A 682 -42.93 37.18 39.13
C ASP A 682 -43.55 36.56 37.83
N ARG A 683 -44.06 35.32 37.99
CA ARG A 683 -45.50 34.88 37.90
C ARG A 683 -46.26 34.44 36.61
N ASP A 684 -47.16 33.48 36.92
CA ASP A 684 -48.53 33.14 36.45
C ASP A 684 -48.84 32.51 35.05
N ASP A 685 -49.30 31.24 35.14
CA ASP A 685 -50.49 30.57 34.56
C ASP A 685 -50.68 30.11 33.09
N GLU A 686 -51.40 28.97 33.04
CA GLU A 686 -52.25 28.30 32.03
C GLU A 686 -51.95 28.32 30.49
N GLY A 687 -51.95 27.11 29.91
CA GLY A 687 -53.03 26.75 28.97
C GLY A 687 -52.75 26.63 27.46
N GLY A 688 -52.87 25.40 26.94
CA GLY A 688 -53.66 25.14 25.71
C GLY A 688 -53.03 25.26 24.31
N ALA A 689 -52.91 24.10 23.63
CA ALA A 689 -53.21 23.80 22.21
C ALA A 689 -52.70 24.69 21.04
N GLY A 690 -52.25 24.02 19.97
CA GLY A 690 -52.13 24.58 18.61
C GLY A 690 -50.68 24.66 18.06
N MET A 691 -50.43 24.66 16.75
CA MET A 691 -50.70 23.64 15.70
C MET A 691 -50.26 24.19 14.32
N SER A 692 -49.31 23.50 13.67
CA SER A 692 -49.10 23.41 12.20
C SER A 692 -48.41 24.54 11.39
N ALA A 693 -47.88 24.11 10.23
CA ALA A 693 -47.42 24.85 9.03
C ALA A 693 -46.18 25.76 9.20
N VAL A 694 -45.46 26.22 8.16
CA VAL A 694 -45.61 26.27 6.67
C VAL A 694 -44.19 26.00 6.07
N LEU A 695 -43.86 25.46 4.88
CA LEU A 695 -44.44 25.00 3.58
C LEU A 695 -43.78 23.58 3.32
N ALA A 696 -44.20 22.60 2.51
CA ALA A 696 -44.88 22.48 1.21
C ALA A 696 -44.04 22.96 -0.02
N GLY A 697 -44.07 22.34 -1.20
CA GLY A 697 -44.79 21.13 -1.64
C GLY A 697 -44.42 20.71 -3.08
N VAL A 698 -45.38 20.12 -3.82
CA VAL A 698 -45.29 19.59 -5.22
C VAL A 698 -44.53 18.25 -5.31
N LEU A 699 -45.05 17.15 -5.88
CA LEU A 699 -46.41 16.80 -6.34
C LEU A 699 -46.61 15.26 -6.33
N THR A 700 -47.82 14.79 -6.66
CA THR A 700 -48.17 13.37 -6.97
C THR A 700 -48.96 13.29 -8.30
N PRO A 701 -49.18 12.09 -8.85
CA PRO A 701 -50.43 11.33 -8.60
C PRO A 701 -50.15 9.85 -8.25
N ALA A 702 -50.83 9.18 -7.31
CA ALA A 702 -52.27 9.01 -7.07
C ALA A 702 -52.89 7.86 -7.89
N LEU A 703 -53.21 6.76 -7.18
CA LEU A 703 -54.15 5.71 -7.58
C LEU A 703 -54.69 5.07 -6.28
N GLU A 704 -56.00 5.10 -6.09
CA GLU A 704 -56.64 4.72 -4.82
C GLU A 704 -56.99 3.22 -4.77
N VAL A 705 -56.94 2.64 -3.56
CA VAL A 705 -57.46 1.29 -3.28
C VAL A 705 -58.40 1.37 -2.07
N PRO A 706 -59.72 1.37 -2.27
CA PRO A 706 -60.67 1.35 -1.16
C PRO A 706 -60.86 -0.09 -0.65
N THR A 707 -60.11 -0.49 0.37
CA THR A 707 -60.47 -1.64 1.20
C THR A 707 -61.71 -1.31 2.02
N LEU A 708 -62.78 -2.10 1.90
CA LEU A 708 -63.94 -2.03 2.79
C LEU A 708 -64.26 -3.39 3.42
N THR A 709 -64.80 -3.31 4.63
CA THR A 709 -64.93 -4.41 5.59
C THR A 709 -66.16 -5.28 5.35
N ALA A 710 -66.04 -6.56 5.71
CA ALA A 710 -67.19 -7.46 5.79
C ALA A 710 -68.01 -7.23 7.07
N PRO A 711 -69.34 -7.33 6.98
CA PRO A 711 -70.20 -7.89 8.02
C PRO A 711 -70.84 -9.22 7.54
N ALA A 712 -71.49 -9.95 8.44
CA ALA A 712 -72.07 -11.27 8.17
C ALA A 712 -73.58 -11.35 8.46
N SER A 713 -74.20 -12.45 8.01
CA SER A 713 -75.52 -13.02 8.38
C SER A 713 -76.77 -12.72 7.50
N SER A 714 -77.85 -13.47 7.79
CA SER A 714 -79.22 -13.49 7.21
C SER A 714 -79.46 -13.97 5.75
N THR A 715 -79.48 -15.29 5.58
CA THR A 715 -80.58 -16.12 5.01
C THR A 715 -81.56 -15.61 3.91
N SER A 716 -81.76 -16.53 2.94
CA SER A 716 -83.00 -16.82 2.16
C SER A 716 -83.31 -16.03 0.87
N GLY A 717 -83.80 -16.77 -0.13
CA GLY A 717 -84.25 -16.27 -1.45
C GLY A 717 -84.03 -17.31 -2.56
N LEU A 718 -85.10 -17.86 -3.15
CA LEU A 718 -85.01 -18.77 -4.30
C LEU A 718 -85.09 -17.98 -5.62
N GLY A 719 -84.41 -18.47 -6.67
CA GLY A 719 -84.56 -17.94 -8.03
C GLY A 719 -83.65 -18.63 -9.04
N ALA A 720 -84.14 -19.69 -9.70
CA ALA A 720 -83.38 -20.42 -10.72
C ALA A 720 -83.65 -19.86 -12.13
N LEU A 721 -82.59 -19.53 -12.88
CA LEU A 721 -82.62 -19.31 -14.33
C LEU A 721 -81.38 -19.89 -15.00
N SER A 722 -81.53 -20.27 -16.27
CA SER A 722 -80.62 -21.14 -17.02
C SER A 722 -79.31 -20.48 -17.47
N PRO A 723 -78.22 -21.25 -17.69
CA PRO A 723 -76.91 -20.71 -18.08
C PRO A 723 -76.89 -20.17 -19.53
N GLY A 724 -76.81 -18.85 -19.68
CA GLY A 724 -76.71 -18.16 -20.97
C GLY A 724 -75.33 -17.53 -21.21
N ALA A 725 -74.51 -18.19 -22.03
CA ALA A 725 -73.36 -17.66 -22.78
C ALA A 725 -72.61 -16.41 -22.23
N ALA A 726 -71.71 -16.62 -21.28
CA ALA A 726 -70.56 -15.73 -21.04
C ALA A 726 -69.27 -16.53 -21.24
N VAL A 727 -68.74 -16.55 -22.47
CA VAL A 727 -67.51 -17.28 -22.80
C VAL A 727 -66.30 -16.48 -22.30
N LEU A 728 -65.83 -16.82 -21.11
CA LEU A 728 -64.47 -16.46 -20.69
C LEU A 728 -63.49 -17.16 -21.65
N PRO A 729 -62.59 -16.41 -22.33
CA PRO A 729 -61.63 -17.03 -23.24
C PRO A 729 -60.65 -17.88 -22.46
N ARG A 730 -60.51 -19.14 -22.89
CA ARG A 730 -59.52 -20.16 -22.48
C ARG A 730 -58.60 -19.77 -21.32
N ALA A 731 -58.75 -20.47 -20.18
CA ALA A 731 -57.61 -20.70 -19.30
C ALA A 731 -56.44 -21.21 -20.16
N ALA A 732 -55.30 -20.52 -20.09
CA ALA A 732 -54.19 -20.77 -20.99
C ALA A 732 -53.59 -22.15 -20.69
N GLN A 733 -53.90 -23.13 -21.55
CA GLN A 733 -52.95 -24.19 -21.84
C GLN A 733 -51.64 -23.48 -22.23
N LEU A 734 -50.53 -23.86 -21.60
CA LEU A 734 -49.20 -23.53 -22.12
C LEU A 734 -49.21 -23.86 -23.62
N PRO A 735 -48.71 -22.97 -24.51
CA PRO A 735 -48.62 -23.28 -25.92
C PRO A 735 -47.86 -24.60 -26.04
N SER A 736 -48.51 -25.64 -26.59
CA SER A 736 -47.97 -26.99 -26.57
C SER A 736 -46.58 -26.94 -27.18
N MET A 737 -45.55 -27.25 -26.38
CA MET A 737 -44.15 -27.11 -26.79
C MET A 737 -44.00 -27.74 -28.17
N ALA A 738 -43.70 -26.88 -29.15
CA ALA A 738 -43.61 -27.29 -30.52
C ALA A 738 -42.40 -28.23 -30.61
N ASP A 739 -42.66 -29.50 -30.92
CA ASP A 739 -41.65 -30.53 -31.12
C ASP A 739 -40.59 -29.97 -32.09
N PRO A 740 -39.27 -29.97 -31.78
CA PRO A 740 -38.26 -29.14 -32.45
C PRO A 740 -38.00 -29.55 -33.91
N GLY A 741 -38.96 -29.21 -34.77
CA GLY A 741 -39.16 -29.72 -36.13
C GLY A 741 -40.52 -29.39 -36.76
N THR A 742 -41.49 -28.81 -36.03
CA THR A 742 -42.80 -28.40 -36.61
C THR A 742 -42.71 -27.26 -37.61
N VAL A 743 -41.81 -26.29 -37.39
CA VAL A 743 -41.45 -25.25 -38.37
C VAL A 743 -40.51 -25.89 -39.39
N THR A 744 -40.90 -25.97 -40.66
CA THR A 744 -40.03 -26.59 -41.66
C THR A 744 -38.77 -25.74 -41.87
N GLY A 745 -37.68 -26.37 -42.32
CA GLY A 745 -36.45 -25.65 -42.65
C GLY A 745 -36.65 -24.56 -43.72
N GLY A 746 -37.71 -24.66 -44.55
CA GLY A 746 -38.09 -23.64 -45.52
C GLY A 746 -38.81 -22.44 -44.90
N ASP A 747 -39.59 -22.63 -43.83
CA ASP A 747 -40.34 -21.55 -43.17
C ASP A 747 -39.43 -20.67 -42.31
N ALA A 748 -38.52 -21.29 -41.55
CA ALA A 748 -37.48 -20.55 -40.83
C ALA A 748 -36.55 -19.79 -41.80
N LEU A 749 -36.24 -20.38 -42.96
CA LEU A 749 -35.43 -19.73 -43.99
C LEU A 749 -36.19 -18.59 -44.70
N SER A 750 -37.49 -18.73 -44.97
CA SER A 750 -38.27 -17.67 -45.61
C SER A 750 -38.52 -16.50 -44.66
N MET A 751 -38.76 -16.75 -43.37
CA MET A 751 -38.86 -15.70 -42.34
C MET A 751 -37.53 -14.94 -42.17
N LEU A 752 -36.38 -15.66 -42.21
CA LEU A 752 -35.07 -15.02 -42.27
C LEU A 752 -34.88 -14.20 -43.55
N LEU A 753 -35.12 -14.77 -44.74
CA LEU A 753 -34.90 -14.06 -46.01
C LEU A 753 -35.83 -12.84 -46.19
N GLY A 754 -37.02 -12.86 -45.62
CA GLY A 754 -37.96 -11.73 -45.64
C GLY A 754 -37.59 -10.59 -44.68
N LEU A 755 -37.11 -10.89 -43.47
CA LEU A 755 -36.86 -9.90 -42.41
C LEU A 755 -35.38 -9.49 -42.28
N ALA A 756 -34.44 -10.38 -42.61
CA ALA A 756 -33.01 -10.21 -42.34
C ALA A 756 -32.30 -9.13 -43.17
N PRO A 757 -32.47 -9.04 -44.51
CA PRO A 757 -31.65 -8.15 -45.32
C PRO A 757 -31.71 -6.70 -44.85
N TRP A 758 -32.92 -6.17 -44.63
CA TRP A 758 -33.12 -4.77 -44.26
C TRP A 758 -32.82 -4.49 -42.79
N THR A 759 -33.20 -5.38 -41.87
CA THR A 759 -32.92 -5.20 -40.43
C THR A 759 -31.42 -5.25 -40.15
N LEU A 760 -30.72 -6.23 -40.71
CA LEU A 760 -29.26 -6.38 -40.55
C LEU A 760 -28.51 -5.22 -41.20
N LEU A 761 -28.88 -4.84 -42.43
CA LEU A 761 -28.24 -3.74 -43.15
C LEU A 761 -28.47 -2.39 -42.47
N LEU A 762 -29.67 -2.12 -41.92
CA LEU A 762 -29.96 -0.87 -41.21
C LEU A 762 -29.06 -0.73 -39.97
N ALA A 763 -29.00 -1.75 -39.12
CA ALA A 763 -28.14 -1.73 -37.93
C ALA A 763 -26.64 -1.66 -38.29
N PHE A 764 -26.23 -2.34 -39.37
CA PHE A 764 -24.85 -2.29 -39.87
C PHE A 764 -24.48 -0.89 -40.37
N VAL A 765 -25.28 -0.29 -41.25
CA VAL A 765 -25.02 1.05 -41.82
C VAL A 765 -25.09 2.12 -40.73
N LEU A 766 -26.08 2.08 -39.84
CA LEU A 766 -26.16 3.01 -38.72
C LEU A 766 -24.92 2.90 -37.82
N SER A 767 -24.51 1.69 -37.42
CA SER A 767 -23.35 1.54 -36.52
C SER A 767 -21.99 1.75 -37.19
N ALA A 768 -21.92 1.68 -38.53
CA ALA A 768 -20.74 2.06 -39.31
C ALA A 768 -20.62 3.59 -39.48
N VAL A 769 -21.74 4.32 -39.54
CA VAL A 769 -21.78 5.78 -39.79
C VAL A 769 -21.81 6.61 -38.51
N LEU A 770 -22.58 6.20 -37.48
CA LEU A 770 -22.70 6.92 -36.20
C LEU A 770 -21.36 7.26 -35.53
N PRO A 771 -20.29 6.44 -35.60
CA PRO A 771 -18.97 6.79 -35.08
C PRO A 771 -18.39 8.12 -35.59
N PHE A 772 -18.72 8.55 -36.82
CA PHE A 772 -18.29 9.86 -37.34
C PHE A 772 -18.92 11.04 -36.57
N ALA A 773 -20.15 10.88 -36.06
CA ALA A 773 -20.88 11.90 -35.31
C ALA A 773 -20.59 11.83 -33.80
N VAL A 774 -20.44 10.62 -33.24
CA VAL A 774 -20.19 10.40 -31.81
C VAL A 774 -18.75 10.76 -31.42
N LYS A 775 -17.76 10.43 -32.26
CA LYS A 775 -16.33 10.68 -31.95
C LYS A 775 -16.00 12.15 -31.64
N PRO A 776 -16.43 13.16 -32.42
CA PRO A 776 -16.20 14.57 -32.08
C PRO A 776 -16.86 15.02 -30.76
N TRP A 777 -17.97 14.41 -30.37
CA TRP A 777 -18.69 14.75 -29.14
C TRP A 777 -17.96 14.22 -27.90
N LEU A 778 -17.55 12.95 -27.91
CA LEU A 778 -16.78 12.35 -26.82
C LEU A 778 -15.40 13.00 -26.64
N THR A 779 -14.73 13.38 -27.74
CA THR A 779 -13.47 14.14 -27.68
C THR A 779 -13.66 15.51 -27.02
N ARG A 780 -14.77 16.22 -27.27
CA ARG A 780 -15.08 17.49 -26.59
C ARG A 780 -15.36 17.33 -25.11
N TRP A 781 -15.80 16.14 -24.68
CA TRP A 781 -16.16 15.84 -23.28
C TRP A 781 -15.03 15.13 -22.50
N GLY A 782 -13.86 14.93 -23.13
CA GLY A 782 -12.68 14.37 -22.47
C GLY A 782 -12.79 12.89 -22.09
N ILE A 783 -13.73 12.14 -22.69
CA ILE A 783 -14.03 10.75 -22.33
C ILE A 783 -12.95 9.82 -22.93
N ILE A 784 -11.88 9.62 -22.15
CA ILE A 784 -10.64 8.94 -22.54
C ILE A 784 -10.34 7.83 -21.53
N ASP A 785 -10.10 6.62 -22.03
CA ASP A 785 -9.52 5.51 -21.28
C ASP A 785 -8.00 5.68 -21.22
N ILE A 786 -7.43 5.52 -20.02
CA ILE A 786 -6.00 5.70 -19.76
C ILE A 786 -5.39 4.31 -19.51
N PRO A 787 -4.24 3.98 -20.13
CA PRO A 787 -3.57 2.71 -19.90
C PRO A 787 -3.33 2.45 -18.41
N SER A 788 -3.81 1.30 -17.94
CA SER A 788 -3.56 0.77 -16.59
C SER A 788 -2.99 -0.64 -16.74
N ASP A 789 -2.49 -1.26 -15.66
CA ASP A 789 -1.85 -2.60 -15.73
C ASP A 789 -2.74 -3.68 -16.37
N ARG A 790 -4.07 -3.48 -16.31
CA ARG A 790 -5.10 -4.32 -16.93
C ARG A 790 -5.34 -4.06 -18.43
N SER A 791 -4.93 -2.91 -18.98
CA SER A 791 -5.29 -2.44 -20.32
C SER A 791 -4.45 -3.10 -21.43
N SER A 792 -5.09 -3.71 -22.42
CA SER A 792 -4.41 -4.30 -23.60
C SER A 792 -3.94 -3.26 -24.64
N HIS A 793 -3.85 -1.98 -24.25
CA HIS A 793 -3.43 -0.87 -25.10
C HIS A 793 -2.44 0.03 -24.33
N SER A 794 -1.42 0.55 -25.02
CA SER A 794 -0.31 1.31 -24.43
C SER A 794 -0.36 2.82 -24.67
N LYS A 795 -1.48 3.33 -25.18
CA LYS A 795 -1.74 4.76 -25.42
C LYS A 795 -3.19 5.08 -25.01
N PRO A 796 -3.49 6.30 -24.53
CA PRO A 796 -4.87 6.67 -24.23
C PRO A 796 -5.79 6.56 -25.45
N VAL A 797 -7.00 6.04 -25.24
CA VAL A 797 -8.00 5.73 -26.27
C VAL A 797 -9.33 6.38 -25.93
N LEU A 798 -10.10 6.80 -26.93
CA LEU A 798 -11.45 7.34 -26.70
C LEU A 798 -12.39 6.25 -26.20
N ARG A 799 -13.01 6.46 -25.02
CA ARG A 799 -13.94 5.52 -24.35
C ARG A 799 -15.40 5.84 -24.73
N GLY A 800 -16.35 4.98 -24.39
CA GLY A 800 -17.79 5.23 -24.60
C GLY A 800 -18.31 5.21 -26.04
N MET A 801 -17.48 4.85 -27.04
CA MET A 801 -17.91 4.80 -28.45
C MET A 801 -18.89 3.67 -28.77
N GLY A 802 -19.08 2.72 -27.86
CA GLY A 802 -20.22 1.79 -27.83
C GLY A 802 -21.58 2.48 -27.80
N LEU A 803 -21.64 3.80 -27.50
CA LEU A 803 -22.84 4.61 -27.69
C LEU A 803 -23.34 4.59 -29.15
N ALA A 804 -22.45 4.49 -30.15
CA ALA A 804 -22.83 4.33 -31.55
C ALA A 804 -23.55 2.98 -31.80
N VAL A 805 -23.09 1.91 -31.14
CA VAL A 805 -23.71 0.58 -31.17
C VAL A 805 -25.06 0.61 -30.47
N ALA A 806 -25.13 1.25 -29.30
CA ALA A 806 -26.34 1.43 -28.51
C ALA A 806 -27.45 2.11 -29.33
N ILE A 807 -27.12 3.26 -29.93
CA ILE A 807 -28.05 4.05 -30.76
C ILE A 807 -28.48 3.24 -31.99
N SER A 808 -27.54 2.57 -32.68
CA SER A 808 -27.89 1.74 -33.85
C SER A 808 -28.87 0.61 -33.52
N LEU A 809 -28.60 -0.14 -32.45
CA LEU A 809 -29.41 -1.27 -32.01
C LEU A 809 -30.81 -0.79 -31.56
N VAL A 810 -30.87 0.23 -30.70
CA VAL A 810 -32.14 0.80 -30.19
C VAL A 810 -32.99 1.39 -31.32
N LEU A 811 -32.40 2.14 -32.26
CA LEU A 811 -33.14 2.68 -33.41
C LEU A 811 -33.62 1.58 -34.35
N THR A 812 -32.78 0.59 -34.68
CA THR A 812 -33.16 -0.48 -35.60
C THR A 812 -34.27 -1.35 -35.00
N TYR A 813 -34.11 -1.79 -33.76
CA TYR A 813 -35.09 -2.65 -33.10
C TYR A 813 -36.40 -1.91 -32.79
N GLY A 814 -36.32 -0.65 -32.37
CA GLY A 814 -37.48 0.24 -32.25
C GLY A 814 -38.20 0.46 -33.58
N THR A 815 -37.47 0.59 -34.70
CA THR A 815 -38.06 0.67 -36.04
C THR A 815 -38.83 -0.60 -36.38
N CYS A 816 -38.29 -1.79 -36.10
CA CYS A 816 -39.00 -3.07 -36.32
C CYS A 816 -40.30 -3.17 -35.50
N LEU A 817 -40.30 -2.63 -34.28
CA LEU A 817 -41.48 -2.58 -33.41
C LEU A 817 -42.55 -1.60 -33.95
N LEU A 818 -42.13 -0.43 -34.43
CA LEU A 818 -43.03 0.63 -34.93
C LEU A 818 -43.59 0.35 -36.34
N THR A 819 -42.79 -0.22 -37.24
CA THR A 819 -43.20 -0.55 -38.63
C THR A 819 -44.08 -1.79 -38.72
N GLY A 820 -44.28 -2.51 -37.61
CA GLY A 820 -45.11 -3.72 -37.56
C GLY A 820 -44.42 -4.99 -38.04
N LEU A 821 -43.12 -4.95 -38.37
CA LEU A 821 -42.29 -6.14 -38.67
C LEU A 821 -42.27 -7.15 -37.52
N ILE A 822 -42.61 -6.71 -36.31
CA ILE A 822 -42.97 -7.55 -35.17
C ILE A 822 -44.51 -7.62 -35.08
N PRO A 823 -45.19 -8.63 -35.66
CA PRO A 823 -46.65 -8.73 -35.64
C PRO A 823 -47.22 -9.25 -34.31
N VAL A 824 -46.45 -10.06 -33.57
CA VAL A 824 -46.85 -10.75 -32.33
C VAL A 824 -45.82 -10.44 -31.22
N ASP A 825 -46.20 -10.58 -29.95
CA ASP A 825 -45.34 -10.38 -28.76
C ASP A 825 -44.66 -9.00 -28.66
N ARG A 826 -45.35 -7.95 -29.14
CA ARG A 826 -44.88 -6.56 -29.05
C ARG A 826 -44.58 -6.10 -27.62
N SER A 827 -45.24 -6.69 -26.61
CA SER A 827 -44.96 -6.49 -25.19
C SER A 827 -43.58 -7.00 -24.80
N VAL A 828 -43.25 -8.25 -25.16
CA VAL A 828 -41.92 -8.86 -24.96
C VAL A 828 -40.85 -8.01 -25.67
N ALA A 829 -41.09 -7.65 -26.93
CA ALA A 829 -40.18 -6.83 -27.71
C ALA A 829 -39.90 -5.46 -27.07
N ALA A 830 -40.94 -4.79 -26.56
CA ALA A 830 -40.80 -3.51 -25.87
C ALA A 830 -40.00 -3.63 -24.56
N VAL A 831 -40.18 -4.71 -23.79
CA VAL A 831 -39.41 -4.94 -22.55
C VAL A 831 -37.94 -5.26 -22.86
N VAL A 832 -37.66 -6.07 -23.88
CA VAL A 832 -36.29 -6.36 -24.33
C VAL A 832 -35.57 -5.09 -24.81
N LEU A 833 -36.27 -4.22 -25.53
CA LEU A 833 -35.77 -2.91 -25.94
C LEU A 833 -35.50 -2.01 -24.71
N ALA A 834 -36.41 -1.99 -23.73
CA ALA A 834 -36.26 -1.19 -22.50
C ALA A 834 -35.10 -1.67 -21.61
N MET A 835 -34.92 -2.98 -21.43
CA MET A 835 -33.77 -3.56 -20.71
C MET A 835 -32.45 -3.21 -21.40
N THR A 836 -32.41 -3.24 -22.73
CA THR A 836 -31.23 -2.88 -23.51
C THR A 836 -30.90 -1.39 -23.37
N LEU A 837 -31.91 -0.51 -23.47
CA LEU A 837 -31.76 0.93 -23.28
C LEU A 837 -31.31 1.29 -21.86
N ALA A 838 -31.86 0.64 -20.83
CA ALA A 838 -31.44 0.86 -19.44
C ALA A 838 -30.00 0.37 -19.17
N SER A 839 -29.61 -0.74 -19.79
CA SER A 839 -28.22 -1.24 -19.73
C SER A 839 -27.24 -0.27 -20.41
N ALA A 840 -27.62 0.28 -21.57
CA ALA A 840 -26.85 1.32 -22.26
C ALA A 840 -26.70 2.61 -21.43
N ALA A 841 -27.78 3.06 -20.81
CA ALA A 841 -27.78 4.25 -19.94
C ALA A 841 -26.91 4.05 -18.68
N LEU A 842 -26.87 2.84 -18.12
CA LEU A 842 -26.00 2.50 -16.99
C LEU A 842 -24.51 2.47 -17.39
N GLY A 843 -24.18 1.85 -18.52
CA GLY A 843 -22.81 1.86 -19.05
C GLY A 843 -22.34 3.28 -19.41
N TRP A 844 -23.24 4.14 -19.92
CA TRP A 844 -22.98 5.56 -20.14
C TRP A 844 -22.72 6.34 -18.85
N ALA A 845 -23.50 6.08 -17.79
CA ALA A 845 -23.25 6.68 -16.49
C ALA A 845 -21.88 6.27 -15.91
N GLU A 846 -21.42 5.05 -16.19
CA GLU A 846 -20.07 4.60 -15.81
C GLU A 846 -18.97 5.27 -16.65
N ASP A 847 -19.05 5.23 -17.98
CA ASP A 847 -18.07 5.87 -18.88
C ASP A 847 -17.96 7.40 -18.66
N TYR A 848 -19.01 8.05 -18.16
CA TYR A 848 -19.03 9.51 -17.95
C TYR A 848 -18.64 9.96 -16.52
N ARG A 849 -18.91 9.17 -15.47
CA ARG A 849 -18.70 9.59 -14.07
C ARG A 849 -18.02 8.57 -13.15
N GLY A 850 -17.91 7.31 -13.57
CA GLY A 850 -17.50 6.20 -12.71
C GLY A 850 -18.60 5.80 -11.72
N VAL A 851 -18.96 4.51 -11.71
CA VAL A 851 -20.02 3.97 -10.84
C VAL A 851 -19.43 2.96 -9.86
N SER A 852 -19.66 3.18 -8.56
CA SER A 852 -19.19 2.29 -7.49
C SER A 852 -19.76 0.88 -7.65
N ILE A 853 -18.99 -0.14 -7.23
CA ILE A 853 -19.34 -1.56 -7.46
C ILE A 853 -20.74 -1.90 -6.88
N GLY A 854 -21.08 -1.36 -5.70
CA GLY A 854 -22.40 -1.53 -5.10
C GLY A 854 -23.53 -0.87 -5.91
N MET A 855 -23.35 0.38 -6.35
CA MET A 855 -24.35 1.09 -7.16
C MET A 855 -24.54 0.44 -8.55
N ARG A 856 -23.44 -0.03 -9.15
CA ARG A 856 -23.41 -0.79 -10.40
C ARG A 856 -24.22 -2.08 -10.31
N LEU A 857 -23.89 -2.94 -9.34
CA LEU A 857 -24.57 -4.23 -9.15
C LEU A 857 -26.04 -4.01 -8.77
N GLY A 858 -26.35 -3.00 -7.94
CA GLY A 858 -27.72 -2.61 -7.62
C GLY A 858 -28.52 -2.14 -8.84
N ALA A 859 -27.92 -1.33 -9.72
CA ALA A 859 -28.57 -0.88 -10.94
C ALA A 859 -28.76 -2.01 -11.98
N GLN A 860 -27.75 -2.88 -12.16
CA GLN A 860 -27.89 -4.09 -13.01
C GLN A 860 -28.99 -5.02 -12.48
N ALA A 861 -29.06 -5.21 -11.15
CA ALA A 861 -30.11 -6.00 -10.50
C ALA A 861 -31.49 -5.34 -10.64
N LEU A 862 -31.58 -4.01 -10.60
CA LEU A 862 -32.83 -3.27 -10.84
C LEU A 862 -33.32 -3.42 -12.29
N VAL A 863 -32.42 -3.32 -13.28
CA VAL A 863 -32.76 -3.57 -14.70
C VAL A 863 -33.26 -5.00 -14.90
N GLY A 864 -32.54 -5.98 -14.32
CA GLY A 864 -32.98 -7.38 -14.33
C GLY A 864 -34.31 -7.60 -13.61
N ALA A 865 -34.55 -6.93 -12.48
CA ALA A 865 -35.75 -7.09 -11.67
C ALA A 865 -36.99 -6.51 -12.34
N VAL A 866 -36.91 -5.28 -12.83
CA VAL A 866 -38.04 -4.61 -13.52
C VAL A 866 -38.30 -5.28 -14.87
N GLY A 867 -37.24 -5.59 -15.63
CA GLY A 867 -37.35 -6.27 -16.91
C GLY A 867 -37.96 -7.67 -16.79
N THR A 868 -37.44 -8.51 -15.89
CA THR A 868 -37.97 -9.88 -15.71
C THR A 868 -39.39 -9.85 -15.14
N ALA A 869 -39.72 -8.93 -14.23
CA ALA A 869 -41.10 -8.78 -13.74
C ALA A 869 -42.06 -8.36 -14.86
N ALA A 870 -41.66 -7.43 -15.73
CA ALA A 870 -42.47 -7.01 -16.87
C ALA A 870 -42.64 -8.14 -17.91
N LEU A 871 -41.62 -8.96 -18.17
CA LEU A 871 -41.73 -10.16 -19.00
C LEU A 871 -42.68 -11.20 -18.38
N ILE A 872 -42.56 -11.45 -17.07
CA ILE A 872 -43.42 -12.37 -16.32
C ILE A 872 -44.90 -11.96 -16.45
N VAL A 873 -45.21 -10.69 -16.26
CA VAL A 873 -46.57 -10.14 -16.43
C VAL A 873 -47.03 -10.18 -17.88
N ALA A 874 -46.16 -9.86 -18.85
CA ALA A 874 -46.50 -9.84 -20.26
C ALA A 874 -46.76 -11.23 -20.87
N LEU A 875 -46.19 -12.29 -20.28
CA LEU A 875 -46.31 -13.68 -20.75
C LEU A 875 -47.21 -14.56 -19.87
N GLY A 876 -47.66 -14.07 -18.70
CA GLY A 876 -48.50 -14.83 -17.77
C GLY A 876 -47.80 -16.01 -17.10
N VAL A 877 -46.46 -16.01 -17.07
CA VAL A 877 -45.64 -17.12 -16.56
C VAL A 877 -45.41 -17.02 -15.03
N PRO A 878 -44.98 -18.11 -14.35
CA PRO A 878 -44.82 -18.09 -12.90
C PRO A 878 -43.77 -17.10 -12.38
N ALA A 879 -44.12 -16.36 -11.32
CA ALA A 879 -43.28 -15.32 -10.73
C ALA A 879 -41.94 -15.82 -10.15
N TRP A 880 -41.78 -17.13 -9.90
CA TRP A 880 -40.54 -17.70 -9.35
C TRP A 880 -39.34 -17.62 -10.31
N TRP A 881 -39.55 -17.34 -11.60
CA TRP A 881 -38.49 -17.04 -12.56
C TRP A 881 -37.81 -15.67 -12.32
N TRP A 882 -38.42 -14.79 -11.51
CA TRP A 882 -37.91 -13.43 -11.28
C TRP A 882 -36.45 -13.36 -10.78
N PRO A 883 -36.02 -14.12 -9.75
CA PRO A 883 -34.62 -14.13 -9.32
C PRO A 883 -33.67 -14.68 -10.39
N VAL A 884 -34.14 -15.62 -11.22
CA VAL A 884 -33.32 -16.23 -12.29
C VAL A 884 -32.99 -15.17 -13.36
N GLY A 885 -33.98 -14.38 -13.80
CA GLY A 885 -33.76 -13.29 -14.76
C GLY A 885 -32.94 -12.12 -14.19
N VAL A 886 -33.10 -11.80 -12.90
CA VAL A 886 -32.21 -10.87 -12.17
C VAL A 886 -30.76 -11.35 -12.22
N ILE A 887 -30.52 -12.60 -11.80
CA ILE A 887 -29.17 -13.19 -11.75
C ILE A 887 -28.57 -13.29 -13.15
N ALA A 888 -29.34 -13.72 -14.16
CA ALA A 888 -28.87 -13.82 -15.53
C ALA A 888 -28.45 -12.45 -16.11
N THR A 889 -29.23 -11.40 -15.83
CA THR A 889 -28.94 -10.03 -16.26
C THR A 889 -27.65 -9.50 -15.61
N VAL A 890 -27.53 -9.60 -14.28
CA VAL A 890 -26.32 -9.18 -13.55
C VAL A 890 -25.10 -9.99 -13.98
N ALA A 891 -25.22 -11.32 -14.06
CA ALA A 891 -24.11 -12.20 -14.43
C ALA A 891 -23.62 -11.91 -15.84
N TYR A 892 -24.51 -11.85 -16.84
CA TYR A 892 -24.08 -11.75 -18.23
C TYR A 892 -23.61 -10.35 -18.63
N ILE A 893 -24.11 -9.27 -18.00
CA ILE A 893 -23.52 -7.93 -18.14
C ILE A 893 -22.06 -7.92 -17.65
N ASN A 894 -21.78 -8.49 -16.47
CA ASN A 894 -20.40 -8.52 -15.96
C ASN A 894 -19.49 -9.48 -16.75
N ILE A 895 -20.01 -10.63 -17.23
CA ILE A 895 -19.27 -11.54 -18.13
C ILE A 895 -18.89 -10.83 -19.43
N ALA A 896 -19.81 -10.11 -20.06
CA ALA A 896 -19.51 -9.31 -21.25
C ALA A 896 -18.43 -8.24 -20.96
N ASN A 897 -18.51 -7.58 -19.79
CA ASN A 897 -17.54 -6.57 -19.39
C ASN A 897 -16.14 -7.11 -19.06
N PHE A 898 -16.02 -8.35 -18.55
CA PHE A 898 -14.72 -8.99 -18.32
C PHE A 898 -14.08 -9.54 -19.62
N MET A 899 -14.91 -9.89 -20.60
CA MET A 899 -14.45 -10.40 -21.90
C MET A 899 -14.12 -9.30 -22.92
N ASP A 900 -14.64 -8.08 -22.75
CA ASP A 900 -14.32 -6.92 -23.59
C ASP A 900 -12.94 -6.32 -23.27
N GLY A 901 -11.86 -7.05 -23.62
CA GLY A 901 -10.49 -6.65 -23.30
C GLY A 901 -9.48 -6.69 -24.46
N ILE A 902 -9.88 -7.07 -25.68
CA ILE A 902 -9.04 -7.02 -26.90
C ILE A 902 -9.84 -6.58 -28.12
N ASN A 903 -9.16 -6.02 -29.13
CA ASN A 903 -9.79 -5.55 -30.36
C ASN A 903 -10.45 -6.72 -31.12
N GLY A 904 -11.72 -6.54 -31.47
CA GLY A 904 -12.53 -7.46 -32.27
C GLY A 904 -13.42 -8.41 -31.48
N ILE A 905 -13.11 -8.73 -30.22
CA ILE A 905 -13.77 -9.84 -29.50
C ILE A 905 -15.28 -9.60 -29.30
N SER A 906 -15.66 -8.44 -28.74
CA SER A 906 -17.06 -8.08 -28.51
C SER A 906 -17.85 -7.83 -29.80
N GLY A 907 -17.19 -7.31 -30.84
CA GLY A 907 -17.79 -7.12 -32.16
C GLY A 907 -18.13 -8.44 -32.86
N LEU A 908 -17.18 -9.39 -32.84
CA LEU A 908 -17.38 -10.73 -33.41
C LEU A 908 -18.37 -11.56 -32.57
N HIS A 909 -18.32 -11.45 -31.23
CA HIS A 909 -19.24 -12.17 -30.35
C HIS A 909 -20.68 -11.65 -30.45
N GLY A 910 -20.90 -10.33 -30.46
CA GLY A 910 -22.21 -9.73 -30.72
C GLY A 910 -22.76 -10.09 -32.11
N GLY A 911 -21.90 -10.14 -33.13
CA GLY A 911 -22.22 -10.66 -34.45
C GLY A 911 -22.68 -12.13 -34.41
N ALA A 912 -21.89 -13.01 -33.81
CA ALA A 912 -22.17 -14.44 -33.76
C ALA A 912 -23.43 -14.77 -32.94
N VAL A 913 -23.53 -14.26 -31.71
CA VAL A 913 -24.69 -14.49 -30.83
C VAL A 913 -25.96 -13.89 -31.45
N GLY A 914 -25.88 -12.69 -32.04
CA GLY A 914 -27.02 -12.07 -32.71
C GLY A 914 -27.55 -12.91 -33.89
N LEU A 915 -26.66 -13.45 -34.74
CA LEU A 915 -27.07 -14.34 -35.84
C LEU A 915 -27.63 -15.68 -35.33
N LEU A 916 -27.05 -16.25 -34.28
CA LEU A 916 -27.53 -17.50 -33.66
C LEU A 916 -28.91 -17.30 -33.00
N TYR A 917 -29.14 -16.17 -32.33
CA TYR A 917 -30.44 -15.80 -31.75
C TYR A 917 -31.47 -15.45 -32.83
N ALA A 918 -31.06 -14.80 -33.92
CA ALA A 918 -31.94 -14.57 -35.07
C ALA A 918 -32.39 -15.89 -35.70
N TRP A 919 -31.49 -16.88 -35.82
CA TRP A 919 -31.83 -18.21 -36.30
C TRP A 919 -32.66 -19.02 -35.28
N ALA A 920 -32.45 -18.85 -33.98
CA ALA A 920 -33.28 -19.45 -32.94
C ALA A 920 -34.73 -18.91 -32.99
N GLY A 921 -34.91 -17.59 -33.13
CA GLY A 921 -36.20 -16.97 -33.42
C GLY A 921 -36.80 -17.47 -34.74
N ALA A 922 -35.94 -17.66 -35.75
CA ALA A 922 -36.20 -18.39 -36.99
C ALA A 922 -36.92 -19.74 -36.75
N ALA A 923 -36.25 -20.63 -36.03
CA ALA A 923 -36.68 -22.02 -35.79
C ALA A 923 -37.88 -22.15 -34.84
N ASN A 924 -38.07 -21.19 -33.92
CA ASN A 924 -39.17 -21.19 -32.94
C ASN A 924 -40.35 -20.29 -33.35
N GLY A 925 -40.33 -19.70 -34.55
CA GLY A 925 -41.44 -18.89 -35.06
C GLY A 925 -41.66 -17.56 -34.34
N MET A 926 -40.60 -16.91 -33.83
CA MET A 926 -40.67 -15.68 -33.02
C MET A 926 -40.06 -14.45 -33.74
N PRO A 927 -40.86 -13.65 -34.47
CA PRO A 927 -40.36 -12.50 -35.23
C PRO A 927 -39.66 -11.44 -34.37
N TRP A 928 -40.09 -11.25 -33.12
CA TRP A 928 -39.46 -10.30 -32.20
C TRP A 928 -38.00 -10.67 -31.91
N MET A 929 -37.71 -11.97 -31.78
CA MET A 929 -36.38 -12.51 -31.51
C MET A 929 -35.51 -12.49 -32.77
N VAL A 930 -36.11 -12.73 -33.95
CA VAL A 930 -35.46 -12.51 -35.26
C VAL A 930 -34.98 -11.07 -35.38
N CYS A 931 -35.87 -10.09 -35.23
CA CYS A 931 -35.52 -8.67 -35.31
C CYS A 931 -34.48 -8.26 -34.26
N ALA A 932 -34.57 -8.77 -33.02
CA ALA A 932 -33.61 -8.45 -31.95
C ALA A 932 -32.21 -8.99 -32.25
N GLY A 933 -32.10 -10.26 -32.66
CA GLY A 933 -30.83 -10.90 -33.02
C GLY A 933 -30.17 -10.25 -34.24
N LEU A 934 -30.95 -9.86 -35.25
CA LEU A 934 -30.46 -9.15 -36.44
C LEU A 934 -29.99 -7.73 -36.12
N ALA A 935 -30.73 -6.98 -35.29
CA ALA A 935 -30.31 -5.64 -34.86
C ALA A 935 -29.02 -5.70 -34.02
N LEU A 936 -28.91 -6.69 -33.12
CA LEU A 936 -27.70 -6.98 -32.36
C LEU A 936 -26.51 -7.31 -33.28
N ALA A 937 -26.67 -8.29 -34.17
CA ALA A 937 -25.61 -8.70 -35.08
C ALA A 937 -25.16 -7.55 -35.99
N GLY A 938 -26.11 -6.83 -36.59
CA GLY A 938 -25.81 -5.72 -37.49
C GLY A 938 -25.07 -4.59 -36.79
N ALA A 939 -25.47 -4.20 -35.57
CA ALA A 939 -24.82 -3.13 -34.84
C ALA A 939 -23.36 -3.47 -34.47
N PHE A 940 -23.13 -4.67 -33.93
CA PHE A 940 -21.77 -5.09 -33.53
C PHE A 940 -20.85 -5.36 -34.74
N LEU A 941 -21.37 -5.91 -35.84
CA LEU A 941 -20.62 -6.08 -37.09
C LEU A 941 -20.36 -4.74 -37.80
N GLY A 942 -21.28 -3.79 -37.76
CA GLY A 942 -21.12 -2.44 -38.33
C GLY A 942 -20.07 -1.60 -37.61
N PHE A 943 -19.91 -1.81 -36.30
CA PHE A 943 -18.84 -1.19 -35.52
C PHE A 943 -17.47 -1.88 -35.67
N LEU A 944 -17.43 -3.17 -36.03
CA LEU A 944 -16.21 -3.96 -36.08
C LEU A 944 -15.03 -3.30 -36.87
N PRO A 945 -15.24 -2.63 -38.03
CA PRO A 945 -14.16 -1.91 -38.73
C PRO A 945 -13.51 -0.80 -37.89
N TRP A 946 -14.26 -0.11 -37.02
CA TRP A 946 -13.76 0.93 -36.13
C TRP A 946 -12.95 0.37 -34.96
N ASN A 947 -13.32 -0.82 -34.49
CA ASN A 947 -12.63 -1.51 -33.41
C ASN A 947 -11.35 -2.22 -33.88
N LEU A 948 -11.26 -2.57 -35.17
CA LEU A 948 -10.08 -3.17 -35.81
C LEU A 948 -9.12 -2.15 -36.48
N GLY A 949 -9.56 -0.89 -36.69
CA GLY A 949 -8.80 0.13 -37.41
C GLY A 949 -7.57 0.70 -36.68
N ARG A 950 -6.63 1.27 -37.45
CA ARG A 950 -5.46 1.99 -36.88
C ARG A 950 -5.91 3.28 -36.18
N GLY A 951 -5.40 3.52 -34.96
CA GLY A 951 -5.96 4.54 -34.06
C GLY A 951 -7.23 4.03 -33.36
N THR A 952 -7.15 2.80 -32.85
CA THR A 952 -8.24 1.97 -32.33
C THR A 952 -9.16 2.72 -31.38
N VAL A 953 -10.46 2.56 -31.59
CA VAL A 953 -11.51 3.09 -30.73
C VAL A 953 -12.06 1.95 -29.86
N PHE A 954 -12.20 2.20 -28.55
CA PHE A 954 -12.69 1.19 -27.61
C PHE A 954 -14.22 1.24 -27.45
N LEU A 955 -14.82 0.10 -27.12
CA LEU A 955 -16.27 -0.01 -26.95
C LEU A 955 -16.76 0.74 -25.69
N GLY A 956 -16.00 0.64 -24.60
CA GLY A 956 -16.32 1.26 -23.31
C GLY A 956 -17.39 0.49 -22.53
N ASP A 957 -17.66 0.91 -21.30
CA ASP A 957 -18.65 0.26 -20.44
C ASP A 957 -20.06 0.37 -21.05
N VAL A 958 -20.37 1.43 -21.81
CA VAL A 958 -21.59 1.51 -22.65
C VAL A 958 -21.71 0.28 -23.53
N GLY A 959 -20.62 -0.09 -24.20
CA GLY A 959 -20.58 -1.13 -25.22
C GLY A 959 -20.74 -2.53 -24.65
N SER A 960 -19.98 -2.84 -23.60
CA SER A 960 -20.05 -4.14 -22.94
C SER A 960 -21.38 -4.33 -22.20
N TYR A 961 -21.97 -3.27 -21.63
CA TYR A 961 -23.28 -3.33 -20.99
C TYR A 961 -24.42 -3.44 -22.00
N VAL A 962 -24.30 -2.82 -23.19
CA VAL A 962 -25.21 -3.08 -24.33
C VAL A 962 -25.10 -4.54 -24.78
N LEU A 963 -23.88 -5.06 -24.95
CA LEU A 963 -23.67 -6.45 -25.38
C LEU A 963 -24.30 -7.44 -24.38
N GLY A 964 -23.91 -7.34 -23.11
CA GLY A 964 -24.40 -8.25 -22.07
C GLY A 964 -25.89 -8.06 -21.76
N GLY A 965 -26.37 -6.81 -21.69
CA GLY A 965 -27.75 -6.48 -21.37
C GLY A 965 -28.74 -6.89 -22.45
N SER A 966 -28.41 -6.69 -23.74
CA SER A 966 -29.25 -7.13 -24.85
C SER A 966 -29.28 -8.65 -24.98
N ILE A 967 -28.12 -9.33 -24.89
CA ILE A 967 -28.06 -10.79 -24.94
C ILE A 967 -28.82 -11.42 -23.77
N ALA A 968 -28.70 -10.87 -22.55
CA ALA A 968 -29.47 -11.32 -21.40
C ALA A 968 -30.98 -11.09 -21.59
N ALA A 969 -31.39 -9.88 -22.03
CA ALA A 969 -32.80 -9.56 -22.24
C ALA A 969 -33.45 -10.47 -23.31
N ILE A 970 -32.76 -10.71 -24.44
CA ILE A 970 -33.24 -11.63 -25.48
C ILE A 970 -33.31 -13.07 -24.95
N ALA A 971 -32.31 -13.54 -24.20
CA ALA A 971 -32.30 -14.88 -23.62
C ALA A 971 -33.43 -15.09 -22.62
N ILE A 972 -33.64 -14.16 -21.68
CA ILE A 972 -34.70 -14.22 -20.67
C ILE A 972 -36.07 -14.14 -21.35
N GLY A 973 -36.25 -13.22 -22.30
CA GLY A 973 -37.49 -13.11 -23.09
C GLY A 973 -37.81 -14.40 -23.83
N ALA A 974 -36.84 -14.96 -24.56
CA ALA A 974 -37.02 -16.17 -25.36
C ALA A 974 -37.30 -17.39 -24.49
N PHE A 975 -36.58 -17.55 -23.38
CA PHE A 975 -36.80 -18.63 -22.42
C PHE A 975 -38.20 -18.56 -21.79
N LEU A 976 -38.64 -17.38 -21.35
CA LEU A 976 -39.99 -17.21 -20.79
C LEU A 976 -41.09 -17.32 -21.86
N SER A 977 -40.79 -17.06 -23.13
CA SER A 977 -41.65 -17.37 -24.28
C SER A 977 -41.62 -18.86 -24.69
N GLY A 978 -40.86 -19.72 -24.01
CA GLY A 978 -40.83 -21.17 -24.24
C GLY A 978 -39.79 -21.68 -25.23
N VAL A 979 -38.79 -20.88 -25.61
CA VAL A 979 -37.66 -21.35 -26.42
C VAL A 979 -36.74 -22.25 -25.58
N TYR A 980 -36.45 -23.45 -26.07
CA TYR A 980 -35.57 -24.42 -25.41
C TYR A 980 -34.18 -23.82 -25.10
N VAL A 981 -33.65 -24.13 -23.92
CA VAL A 981 -32.38 -23.59 -23.38
C VAL A 981 -31.19 -23.90 -24.30
N GLU A 982 -31.27 -25.00 -25.04
CA GLU A 982 -30.30 -25.49 -26.02
C GLU A 982 -30.14 -24.58 -27.25
N TYR A 983 -31.07 -23.65 -27.52
CA TYR A 983 -30.87 -22.56 -28.49
C TYR A 983 -30.18 -21.33 -27.86
N LEU A 984 -30.35 -21.13 -26.56
CA LEU A 984 -30.06 -19.87 -25.86
C LEU A 984 -28.71 -19.89 -25.13
N LEU A 985 -28.38 -21.01 -24.49
CA LEU A 985 -27.20 -21.15 -23.64
C LEU A 985 -25.90 -21.44 -24.42
N PRO A 986 -25.86 -22.27 -25.47
CA PRO A 986 -24.61 -22.58 -26.19
C PRO A 986 -23.84 -21.38 -26.76
N PRO A 987 -24.49 -20.33 -27.31
CA PRO A 987 -23.79 -19.10 -27.72
C PRO A 987 -23.11 -18.35 -26.56
N LEU A 988 -23.43 -18.68 -25.31
CA LEU A 988 -22.92 -18.03 -24.09
C LEU A 988 -21.85 -18.86 -23.37
N LEU A 989 -21.81 -20.19 -23.60
CA LEU A 989 -21.03 -21.15 -22.81
C LEU A 989 -19.53 -20.84 -22.79
N VAL A 990 -18.94 -20.34 -23.88
CA VAL A 990 -17.50 -20.05 -23.95
C VAL A 990 -17.13 -18.86 -23.07
N TYR A 991 -17.90 -17.77 -23.14
CA TYR A 991 -17.77 -16.59 -22.27
C TYR A 991 -18.00 -16.93 -20.80
N LEU A 992 -19.02 -17.75 -20.51
CA LEU A 992 -19.35 -18.21 -19.17
C LEU A 992 -18.23 -19.12 -18.60
N ALA A 993 -17.69 -20.03 -19.40
CA ALA A 993 -16.65 -20.97 -18.99
C ALA A 993 -15.29 -20.27 -18.74
N ASP A 994 -14.87 -19.35 -19.61
CA ASP A 994 -13.67 -18.53 -19.38
C ASP A 994 -13.78 -17.77 -18.06
N THR A 995 -14.89 -17.04 -17.88
CA THR A 995 -15.12 -16.24 -16.68
C THR A 995 -15.17 -17.10 -15.42
N ALA A 996 -15.94 -18.18 -15.41
CA ALA A 996 -16.08 -19.05 -14.25
C ALA A 996 -14.75 -19.74 -13.88
N VAL A 997 -14.02 -20.29 -14.86
CA VAL A 997 -12.75 -20.98 -14.60
C VAL A 997 -11.67 -20.00 -14.18
N THR A 998 -11.58 -18.82 -14.82
CA THR A 998 -10.61 -17.78 -14.43
C THR A 998 -10.88 -17.29 -13.00
N LEU A 999 -12.13 -17.00 -12.62
CA LEU A 999 -12.48 -16.62 -11.24
C LEU A 999 -12.19 -17.75 -10.23
N VAL A 1000 -12.54 -19.00 -10.54
CA VAL A 1000 -12.25 -20.16 -9.66
C VAL A 1000 -10.75 -20.39 -9.49
N LEU A 1001 -9.93 -20.21 -10.54
CA LEU A 1001 -8.48 -20.32 -10.44
C LEU A 1001 -7.87 -19.19 -9.59
N ARG A 1002 -8.39 -17.96 -9.69
CA ARG A 1002 -8.00 -16.83 -8.83
C ARG A 1002 -8.30 -17.12 -7.36
N ILE A 1003 -9.53 -17.52 -7.04
CA ILE A 1003 -9.95 -17.90 -5.69
C ILE A 1003 -9.06 -19.03 -5.13
N ARG A 1004 -8.75 -20.06 -5.95
CA ARG A 1004 -7.89 -21.18 -5.55
C ARG A 1004 -6.44 -20.79 -5.24
N ARG A 1005 -5.95 -19.67 -5.78
CA ARG A 1005 -4.60 -19.13 -5.52
C ARG A 1005 -4.55 -18.11 -4.38
N GLY A 1006 -5.69 -17.77 -3.77
CA GLY A 1006 -5.78 -16.65 -2.83
C GLY A 1006 -5.69 -15.28 -3.50
N GLU A 1007 -5.77 -15.20 -4.83
CA GLU A 1007 -5.82 -13.92 -5.54
C GLU A 1007 -7.15 -13.21 -5.25
N VAL A 1008 -7.11 -11.87 -5.14
CA VAL A 1008 -8.32 -11.07 -4.89
C VAL A 1008 -9.20 -11.10 -6.14
N TRP A 1009 -10.19 -12.00 -6.14
CA TRP A 1009 -11.00 -12.35 -7.30
C TRP A 1009 -11.81 -11.17 -7.86
N TYR A 1010 -12.23 -10.23 -7.01
CA TYR A 1010 -12.97 -9.02 -7.38
C TYR A 1010 -12.09 -7.83 -7.78
N LYS A 1011 -10.75 -7.95 -7.74
CA LYS A 1011 -9.85 -6.95 -8.34
C LYS A 1011 -9.67 -7.23 -9.84
N PRO A 1012 -9.57 -6.19 -10.71
CA PRO A 1012 -9.32 -6.36 -12.15
C PRO A 1012 -8.06 -7.18 -12.44
N HIS A 1013 -8.04 -7.90 -13.57
CA HIS A 1013 -6.97 -8.85 -13.89
C HIS A 1013 -6.77 -9.12 -15.39
N ARG A 1014 -5.61 -9.68 -15.74
CA ARG A 1014 -5.26 -10.18 -17.08
C ARG A 1014 -4.95 -11.67 -17.02
N GLN A 1015 -5.98 -12.50 -17.05
CA GLN A 1015 -5.88 -13.95 -16.84
C GLN A 1015 -6.92 -14.78 -17.63
N HIS A 1016 -7.85 -14.14 -18.35
CA HIS A 1016 -8.78 -14.84 -19.23
C HIS A 1016 -8.05 -15.59 -20.35
N VAL A 1017 -8.71 -16.57 -20.97
CA VAL A 1017 -8.12 -17.36 -22.05
C VAL A 1017 -7.71 -16.45 -23.21
N TYR A 1018 -8.57 -15.51 -23.62
CA TYR A 1018 -8.26 -14.59 -24.72
C TYR A 1018 -7.03 -13.70 -24.46
N GLN A 1019 -6.78 -13.33 -23.20
CA GLN A 1019 -5.62 -12.55 -22.78
C GLN A 1019 -4.37 -13.43 -22.80
N ARG A 1020 -4.44 -14.64 -22.22
CA ARG A 1020 -3.35 -15.61 -22.24
C ARG A 1020 -3.00 -16.10 -23.65
N LEU A 1021 -3.95 -16.09 -24.59
CA LEU A 1021 -3.66 -16.30 -26.02
C LEU A 1021 -2.82 -15.15 -26.60
N THR A 1022 -3.12 -13.89 -26.26
CA THR A 1022 -2.28 -12.75 -26.70
C THR A 1022 -0.92 -12.70 -26.03
N ASP A 1023 -0.82 -13.16 -24.77
CA ASP A 1023 0.45 -13.28 -24.05
C ASP A 1023 1.35 -14.39 -24.65
N VAL A 1024 0.76 -15.40 -25.31
CA VAL A 1024 1.42 -16.44 -26.12
C VAL A 1024 1.40 -16.07 -27.62
N GLY A 1025 1.63 -14.79 -27.91
CA GLY A 1025 1.99 -14.31 -29.25
C GLY A 1025 0.88 -14.17 -30.29
N LEU A 1026 -0.38 -14.56 -30.01
CA LEU A 1026 -1.48 -14.34 -30.95
C LEU A 1026 -1.85 -12.85 -31.00
N SER A 1027 -2.13 -12.31 -32.19
CA SER A 1027 -2.70 -10.97 -32.32
C SER A 1027 -4.12 -10.90 -31.72
N HIS A 1028 -4.56 -9.70 -31.32
CA HIS A 1028 -5.93 -9.48 -30.82
C HIS A 1028 -7.00 -10.10 -31.73
N VAL A 1029 -6.83 -9.97 -33.06
CA VAL A 1029 -7.77 -10.51 -34.05
C VAL A 1029 -7.77 -12.04 -34.07
N GLN A 1030 -6.59 -12.67 -33.99
CA GLN A 1030 -6.49 -14.14 -33.92
C GLN A 1030 -7.10 -14.69 -32.63
N SER A 1031 -6.81 -14.08 -31.48
CA SER A 1031 -7.40 -14.48 -30.20
C SER A 1031 -8.93 -14.31 -30.20
N ALA A 1032 -9.45 -13.20 -30.71
CA ALA A 1032 -10.89 -12.96 -30.86
C ALA A 1032 -11.56 -14.00 -31.80
N LEU A 1033 -10.91 -14.33 -32.93
CA LEU A 1033 -11.39 -15.37 -33.85
C LEU A 1033 -11.39 -16.76 -33.21
N VAL A 1034 -10.43 -17.11 -32.35
CA VAL A 1034 -10.43 -18.38 -31.59
C VAL A 1034 -11.63 -18.45 -30.63
N VAL A 1035 -11.94 -17.37 -29.90
CA VAL A 1035 -13.14 -17.34 -29.03
C VAL A 1035 -14.41 -17.49 -29.86
N THR A 1036 -14.53 -16.74 -30.95
CA THR A 1036 -15.72 -16.76 -31.81
C THR A 1036 -15.91 -18.12 -32.49
N ALA A 1037 -14.84 -18.74 -32.97
CA ALA A 1037 -14.89 -20.08 -33.56
C ALA A 1037 -15.32 -21.15 -32.53
N ALA A 1038 -14.84 -21.06 -31.27
CA ALA A 1038 -15.31 -21.93 -30.20
C ALA A 1038 -16.81 -21.72 -29.90
N THR A 1039 -17.28 -20.47 -29.82
CA THR A 1039 -18.71 -20.15 -29.60
C THR A 1039 -19.60 -20.70 -30.71
N VAL A 1040 -19.22 -20.51 -31.98
CA VAL A 1040 -19.96 -21.02 -33.14
C VAL A 1040 -19.94 -22.56 -33.16
N LEU A 1041 -18.79 -23.20 -32.90
CA LEU A 1041 -18.68 -24.65 -32.88
C LEU A 1041 -19.51 -25.29 -31.77
N VAL A 1042 -19.44 -24.78 -30.54
CA VAL A 1042 -20.28 -25.21 -29.41
C VAL A 1042 -21.76 -25.08 -29.74
N SER A 1043 -22.14 -23.97 -30.39
CA SER A 1043 -23.53 -23.75 -30.81
C SER A 1043 -23.96 -24.76 -31.88
N LEU A 1044 -23.21 -24.93 -32.96
CA LEU A 1044 -23.54 -25.87 -34.04
C LEU A 1044 -23.62 -27.33 -33.56
N ILE A 1045 -22.73 -27.75 -32.66
CA ILE A 1045 -22.79 -29.09 -32.04
C ILE A 1045 -24.06 -29.24 -31.18
N SER A 1046 -24.43 -28.23 -30.39
CA SER A 1046 -25.65 -28.27 -29.56
C SER A 1046 -26.93 -28.33 -30.43
N LEU A 1047 -26.96 -27.57 -31.52
CA LEU A 1047 -28.09 -27.55 -32.47
C LEU A 1047 -28.20 -28.86 -33.28
N TYR A 1048 -27.10 -29.58 -33.47
CA TYR A 1048 -27.12 -30.96 -33.95
C TYR A 1048 -27.64 -31.92 -32.86
N GLY A 1049 -27.16 -31.78 -31.61
CA GLY A 1049 -27.58 -32.59 -30.47
C GLY A 1049 -29.09 -32.53 -30.18
N LEU A 1050 -29.71 -31.36 -30.36
CA LEU A 1050 -31.17 -31.16 -30.30
C LEU A 1050 -31.96 -32.05 -31.27
N ARG A 1051 -31.36 -32.44 -32.40
CA ARG A 1051 -32.00 -33.23 -33.47
C ARG A 1051 -31.54 -34.70 -33.48
N ALA A 1052 -30.77 -35.12 -32.48
CA ALA A 1052 -30.09 -36.40 -32.47
C ALA A 1052 -30.59 -37.32 -31.35
N ASN A 1053 -31.17 -38.47 -31.71
CA ASN A 1053 -31.73 -39.42 -30.75
C ASN A 1053 -30.69 -39.91 -29.72
N GLY A 1054 -31.01 -39.80 -28.42
CA GLY A 1054 -30.35 -40.50 -27.32
C GLY A 1054 -28.82 -40.42 -27.31
N THR A 1055 -28.16 -41.46 -27.84
CA THR A 1055 -26.71 -41.55 -27.97
C THR A 1055 -26.10 -40.40 -28.76
N GLY A 1056 -26.79 -39.89 -29.80
CA GLY A 1056 -26.33 -38.75 -30.59
C GLY A 1056 -26.32 -37.44 -29.79
N SER A 1057 -27.37 -37.18 -29.00
CA SER A 1057 -27.42 -36.02 -28.09
C SER A 1057 -26.36 -36.12 -26.99
N ALA A 1058 -26.16 -37.30 -26.40
CA ALA A 1058 -25.11 -37.53 -25.40
C ALA A 1058 -23.69 -37.30 -25.96
N LEU A 1059 -23.42 -37.74 -27.19
CA LEU A 1059 -22.15 -37.48 -27.89
C LEU A 1059 -21.98 -35.99 -28.22
N ALA A 1060 -23.03 -35.29 -28.61
CA ALA A 1060 -22.99 -33.85 -28.84
C ALA A 1060 -22.66 -33.08 -27.54
N GLY A 1061 -23.29 -33.43 -26.41
CA GLY A 1061 -22.97 -32.85 -25.11
C GLY A 1061 -21.50 -33.08 -24.69
N LEU A 1062 -20.98 -34.29 -24.89
CA LEU A 1062 -19.56 -34.60 -24.63
C LEU A 1062 -18.62 -33.82 -25.56
N ALA A 1063 -18.99 -33.63 -26.82
CA ALA A 1063 -18.23 -32.82 -27.77
C ALA A 1063 -18.23 -31.33 -27.42
N VAL A 1064 -19.35 -30.77 -26.90
CA VAL A 1064 -19.40 -29.40 -26.36
C VAL A 1064 -18.42 -29.24 -25.18
N VAL A 1065 -18.44 -30.17 -24.22
CA VAL A 1065 -17.50 -30.17 -23.10
C VAL A 1065 -16.05 -30.26 -23.58
N LEU A 1066 -15.76 -31.10 -24.57
CA LEU A 1066 -14.42 -31.23 -25.15
C LEU A 1066 -13.95 -29.91 -25.81
N VAL A 1067 -14.79 -29.25 -26.60
CA VAL A 1067 -14.44 -27.95 -27.23
C VAL A 1067 -14.17 -26.88 -26.17
N ILE A 1068 -14.98 -26.82 -25.10
CA ILE A 1068 -14.76 -25.89 -23.99
C ILE A 1068 -13.44 -26.19 -23.25
N VAL A 1069 -13.13 -27.46 -22.97
CA VAL A 1069 -11.86 -27.86 -22.33
C VAL A 1069 -10.65 -27.54 -23.21
N VAL A 1070 -10.72 -27.82 -24.52
CA VAL A 1070 -9.66 -27.49 -25.49
C VAL A 1070 -9.45 -25.97 -25.57
N TYR A 1071 -10.54 -25.19 -25.60
CA TYR A 1071 -10.47 -23.73 -25.55
C TYR A 1071 -9.77 -23.24 -24.26
N LEU A 1072 -10.22 -23.68 -23.08
CA LEU A 1072 -9.63 -23.30 -21.79
C LEU A 1072 -8.14 -23.66 -21.65
N ALA A 1073 -7.73 -24.78 -22.26
CA ALA A 1073 -6.35 -25.26 -22.29
C ALA A 1073 -5.48 -24.65 -23.40
N SER A 1074 -6.07 -23.97 -24.40
CA SER A 1074 -5.38 -23.53 -25.61
C SER A 1074 -4.10 -22.69 -25.39
N PRO A 1075 -3.99 -21.77 -24.39
CA PRO A 1075 -2.75 -21.03 -24.17
C PRO A 1075 -1.59 -21.92 -23.69
N GLU A 1076 -1.89 -22.94 -22.88
CA GLU A 1076 -0.87 -23.88 -22.37
C GLU A 1076 -0.46 -24.89 -23.45
N LEU A 1077 -1.38 -25.27 -24.35
CA LEU A 1077 -1.07 -26.08 -25.52
C LEU A 1077 -0.15 -25.32 -26.49
N LEU A 1078 -0.45 -24.05 -26.77
CA LEU A 1078 0.38 -23.20 -27.63
C LEU A 1078 1.76 -22.95 -27.02
N SER A 1079 1.85 -22.59 -25.73
CA SER A 1079 3.14 -22.33 -25.08
C SER A 1079 4.06 -23.56 -25.05
N ARG A 1080 3.51 -24.78 -25.10
CA ARG A 1080 4.27 -26.02 -25.26
C ARG A 1080 4.74 -26.24 -26.69
N LEU A 1081 3.88 -25.98 -27.68
CA LEU A 1081 4.24 -26.09 -29.10
C LEU A 1081 5.33 -25.09 -29.50
N GLU A 1082 5.32 -23.89 -28.95
CA GLU A 1082 6.39 -22.90 -29.16
C GLU A 1082 7.70 -23.32 -28.49
N ARG A 1083 7.67 -23.81 -27.25
CA ARG A 1083 8.86 -24.37 -26.57
C ARG A 1083 9.47 -25.55 -27.34
N VAL A 1084 8.64 -26.44 -27.91
CA VAL A 1084 9.09 -27.55 -28.76
C VAL A 1084 9.70 -27.06 -30.09
N ARG A 1085 9.18 -25.97 -30.67
CA ARG A 1085 9.75 -25.36 -31.88
C ARG A 1085 11.07 -24.62 -31.62
N GLY A 1086 11.18 -23.87 -30.52
CA GLY A 1086 12.41 -23.17 -30.13
C GLY A 1086 13.55 -24.13 -29.72
N GLY A 1087 13.21 -25.27 -29.12
CA GLY A 1087 14.16 -26.33 -28.79
C GLY A 1087 14.70 -27.13 -29.99
N ALA A 1088 14.31 -26.78 -31.21
CA ALA A 1088 14.86 -27.36 -32.45
C ALA A 1088 15.92 -26.45 -33.12
N THR A 1089 16.28 -25.33 -32.48
CA THR A 1089 17.22 -24.32 -33.00
C THR A 1089 18.25 -23.89 -31.96
N SER A 1090 18.74 -24.84 -31.16
CA SER A 1090 19.83 -24.69 -30.17
C SER A 1090 20.88 -25.79 -30.36
#